data_AF-A0A7X0SNJ3-F1
#
_entry.id   AF-A0A7X0SNJ3-F1
#
_cell.length_a   1.000
_cell.length_b   1.000
_cell.length_c   1.000
_cell.angle_alpha   90.00
_cell.angle_beta   90.00
_cell.angle_gamma   90.00
#
_symmetry.space_group_name_H-M   'P 1'
#
loop_
_entity.id
_entity.type
_entity.pdbx_description
1 polymer ?
#
loop_
_entity_poly.entity_id
_entity_poly.type
_entity_poly.pdbx_seq_one_letter_code
_entity_poly.pdbx_strand_id
1 'polypeptide(L)'
;MKQIRKLALWLLSLILMLSLISFSPLPHKASADAVVSIDSQADLELIRSNPDGDFRLTADIEMSGPFTPIASFSGTLDGNGHLISDLTITGNASQTKAAFIVDNEGLIKGIGFVDVDISSLDTNSTYWASGIVGTNNGTIEESFVTGTISGGYRSAGIAITNRHIVRNVYAVASVDALVESGGLVAVSESGSTLESSYAVPDVHSDTNNTGGISAYAYTGAVIRNNALLAGSIDNGSGSNIGRITGRLNGSPTFQNNIASSNALVQGAAVSGGTASNNQGLSVTDASLRSETTYETTLGWDFYSVWEMSAALGRPILRAEESAPTEIATAADLNLIRSNPAGDYKLADDIELTGKFTPIASFSGTLDGDGHTINGLTVTADSTHPKAAFIAVNNGIVKRLGLVDAAVVGDSGASDHWAAGIAAENHGTIRESFVTGVVTGGYRSGGIAADNFGIVKNSYTDIIVKAKVESGSLVAVSESGSTLESSYAKPNVYSEVNNTGGISAYAYTGAVIKNNALLAGTIDNESGGTISRITGRVNGTPTFLNNIASSNALVQGAVVTGGTATNNKGLSVTDAALALQSTYETTLGWNFEQVWEMDAATERPVLQYFGAVPEPEHNPIIFRVLRDETELLSTGVDHRQMDFVDANGFVQKANIIDVDISLPQNHIIVGVKDNQIPPTDANGDYIRTVDAEGHDVIKGNVAVQAATTVIPGEKVVAGVNGEFYTEQGPEGYMIKDGSSIINGVRVPGADGKDYPFHGFFGIKDDGTAMIGNYAADWENNKDDLYEASGGQYWMVKNGVAQDFNGLVISDPSDPNYDEQTYYRHADRHPRTAVGIRSDGNVFFVVVDGRGANGSTGFYIEELGLYMKELGAYQALNMDGGGSSTAVTLNEGTGEYEIRNTPINKVDGVDTPGVPRDVFSSLLVLTDEN
;
A
#
# COMPACT_ATOMS: atom_id res chain seq x y z
N MET A 1 -6.73 -25.42 -56.14
CA MET A 1 -7.06 -26.18 -54.90
C MET A 1 -6.32 -27.51 -54.69
N LYS A 2 -5.86 -28.25 -55.73
CA LYS A 2 -5.05 -29.48 -55.54
C LYS A 2 -3.54 -29.27 -55.29
N GLN A 3 -2.97 -28.11 -55.61
CA GLN A 3 -1.55 -27.80 -55.33
C GLN A 3 -1.31 -27.26 -53.91
N ILE A 4 -2.26 -26.53 -53.33
CA ILE A 4 -2.15 -26.00 -51.96
C ILE A 4 -2.23 -27.13 -50.90
N ARG A 5 -3.01 -28.18 -51.17
CA ARG A 5 -3.03 -29.39 -50.32
C ARG A 5 -1.76 -30.25 -50.39
N LYS A 6 -0.97 -30.15 -51.46
CA LYS A 6 0.32 -30.87 -51.57
C LYS A 6 1.45 -30.16 -50.84
N LEU A 7 1.41 -28.83 -50.74
CA LEU A 7 2.36 -28.05 -49.93
C LEU A 7 2.10 -28.25 -48.43
N ALA A 8 0.83 -28.32 -48.01
CA ALA A 8 0.45 -28.57 -46.63
C ALA A 8 0.82 -29.99 -46.14
N LEU A 9 0.70 -31.02 -46.99
CA LEU A 9 1.14 -32.38 -46.63
C LEU A 9 2.67 -32.54 -46.59
N TRP A 10 3.43 -31.75 -47.36
CA TRP A 10 4.91 -31.75 -47.31
C TRP A 10 5.45 -31.02 -46.08
N LEU A 11 4.82 -29.91 -45.65
CA LEU A 11 5.18 -29.26 -44.38
C LEU A 11 4.82 -30.12 -43.16
N LEU A 12 3.70 -30.85 -43.18
CA LEU A 12 3.31 -31.72 -42.07
C LEU A 12 4.22 -32.94 -41.92
N SER A 13 4.78 -33.46 -43.03
CA SER A 13 5.72 -34.60 -43.00
C SER A 13 7.16 -34.18 -42.68
N LEU A 14 7.54 -32.92 -42.95
CA LEU A 14 8.82 -32.36 -42.50
C LEU A 14 8.82 -32.08 -40.99
N ILE A 15 7.69 -31.62 -40.44
CA ILE A 15 7.52 -31.40 -38.98
C ILE A 15 7.45 -32.75 -38.22
N LEU A 16 6.91 -33.81 -38.83
CA LEU A 16 6.92 -35.15 -38.22
C LEU A 16 8.25 -35.92 -38.37
N MET A 17 9.11 -35.56 -39.34
CA MET A 17 10.45 -36.17 -39.50
C MET A 17 11.53 -35.50 -38.66
N LEU A 18 11.32 -34.25 -38.22
CA LEU A 18 12.21 -33.56 -37.27
C LEU A 18 11.91 -33.90 -35.79
N SER A 19 10.81 -34.59 -35.51
CA SER A 19 10.49 -35.11 -34.16
C SER A 19 10.93 -36.55 -33.91
N LEU A 20 11.69 -37.17 -34.83
CA LEU A 20 12.12 -38.57 -34.76
C LEU A 20 13.60 -38.72 -35.17
N ILE A 21 14.50 -38.03 -34.46
CA ILE A 21 15.89 -38.47 -34.29
C ILE A 21 16.09 -38.71 -32.80
N SER A 22 15.81 -39.96 -32.42
CA SER A 22 16.33 -40.71 -31.27
C SER A 22 17.22 -39.94 -30.27
N PHE A 23 16.59 -39.29 -29.30
CA PHE A 23 17.08 -39.37 -27.92
C PHE A 23 16.72 -40.76 -27.41
N SER A 24 17.70 -41.64 -27.29
CA SER A 24 17.55 -42.82 -26.45
C SER A 24 17.34 -42.33 -25.01
N PRO A 25 16.26 -42.72 -24.33
CA PRO A 25 16.20 -42.55 -22.89
C PRO A 25 17.22 -43.55 -22.32
N LEU A 26 18.38 -43.05 -21.89
CA LEU A 26 19.20 -43.83 -20.98
C LEU A 26 18.39 -44.03 -19.70
N PRO A 27 18.33 -45.26 -19.19
CA PRO A 27 17.50 -45.59 -18.05
C PRO A 27 17.96 -44.77 -16.85
N HIS A 28 16.96 -44.21 -16.17
CA HIS A 28 17.07 -43.66 -14.85
C HIS A 28 17.94 -44.58 -13.97
N LYS A 29 19.12 -44.08 -13.61
CA LYS A 29 19.69 -44.33 -12.30
C LYS A 29 20.01 -42.96 -11.72
N ALA A 30 18.96 -42.25 -11.29
CA ALA A 30 19.06 -41.52 -10.04
C ALA A 30 19.36 -42.58 -8.96
N SER A 31 20.65 -42.94 -8.87
CA SER A 31 21.24 -43.23 -7.57
C SER A 31 21.16 -41.90 -6.85
N ALA A 32 20.56 -41.90 -5.66
CA ALA A 32 20.73 -40.80 -4.73
C ALA A 32 22.20 -40.77 -4.31
N ASP A 33 23.07 -40.24 -5.16
CA ASP A 33 24.37 -39.76 -4.71
C ASP A 33 24.07 -38.36 -4.19
N ALA A 34 24.01 -38.26 -2.86
CA ALA A 34 23.79 -37.01 -2.16
C ALA A 34 24.79 -35.97 -2.66
N VAL A 35 24.32 -34.73 -2.88
CA VAL A 35 25.19 -33.58 -3.13
C VAL A 35 26.34 -33.63 -2.12
N VAL A 36 27.56 -33.73 -2.61
CA VAL A 36 28.74 -33.94 -1.78
C VAL A 36 29.15 -32.61 -1.18
N SER A 37 29.09 -32.50 0.14
CA SER A 37 29.53 -31.30 0.85
C SER A 37 31.05 -31.13 0.77
N ILE A 38 31.47 -29.89 0.52
CA ILE A 38 32.87 -29.45 0.53
C ILE A 38 32.99 -28.40 1.64
N ASP A 39 33.72 -28.68 2.72
CA ASP A 39 33.94 -27.72 3.80
C ASP A 39 35.43 -27.42 4.06
N SER A 40 36.33 -28.10 3.35
CA SER A 40 37.76 -27.94 3.54
C SER A 40 38.56 -28.04 2.23
N GLN A 41 39.80 -27.55 2.26
CA GLN A 41 40.75 -27.70 1.15
C GLN A 41 40.97 -29.18 0.76
N ALA A 42 40.90 -30.11 1.73
CA ALA A 42 41.10 -31.53 1.46
C ALA A 42 39.95 -32.13 0.62
N ASP A 43 38.73 -31.63 0.80
CA ASP A 43 37.54 -32.13 0.10
C ASP A 43 37.53 -31.74 -1.39
N LEU A 44 38.29 -30.73 -1.79
CA LEU A 44 38.46 -30.37 -3.20
C LEU A 44 39.02 -31.54 -4.05
N GLU A 45 39.72 -32.50 -3.42
CA GLU A 45 40.17 -33.72 -4.10
C GLU A 45 39.03 -34.71 -4.42
N LEU A 46 37.86 -34.55 -3.81
CA LEU A 46 36.64 -35.30 -4.16
C LEU A 46 36.15 -34.95 -5.57
N ILE A 47 36.30 -33.68 -5.95
CA ILE A 47 35.96 -33.21 -7.30
C ILE A 47 36.89 -33.87 -8.33
N ARG A 48 38.18 -34.00 -8.01
CA ARG A 48 39.15 -34.64 -8.90
C ARG A 48 38.91 -36.13 -9.07
N SER A 49 38.49 -36.80 -8.00
CA SER A 49 38.23 -38.24 -8.01
C SER A 49 36.86 -38.60 -8.59
N ASN A 50 35.89 -37.67 -8.59
CA ASN A 50 34.55 -37.86 -9.14
C ASN A 50 34.12 -36.63 -9.98
N PRO A 51 34.72 -36.41 -11.17
CA PRO A 51 34.54 -35.19 -11.95
C PRO A 51 33.14 -35.01 -12.56
N ASP A 52 32.28 -36.02 -12.49
CA ASP A 52 30.88 -36.02 -12.92
C ASP A 52 29.87 -35.88 -11.76
N GLY A 53 30.35 -35.74 -10.52
CA GLY A 53 29.52 -35.60 -9.32
C GLY A 53 28.96 -34.19 -9.08
N ASP A 54 27.96 -34.11 -8.20
CA ASP A 54 27.39 -32.85 -7.72
C ASP A 54 27.97 -32.49 -6.34
N PHE A 55 28.54 -31.29 -6.24
CA PHE A 55 29.27 -30.79 -5.08
C PHE A 55 28.67 -29.46 -4.61
N ARG A 56 28.62 -29.25 -3.29
CA ARG A 56 28.22 -27.97 -2.70
C ARG A 56 29.18 -27.54 -1.61
N LEU A 57 29.66 -26.30 -1.67
CA LEU A 57 30.42 -25.72 -0.57
C LEU A 57 29.49 -25.46 0.62
N THR A 58 29.97 -25.77 1.81
CA THR A 58 29.25 -25.53 3.07
C THR A 58 30.05 -24.65 4.05
N ALA A 59 31.24 -24.22 3.63
CA ALA A 59 32.08 -23.27 4.34
C ALA A 59 33.00 -22.55 3.34
N ASP A 60 33.51 -21.39 3.74
CA ASP A 60 34.62 -20.74 3.04
C ASP A 60 35.90 -21.58 3.22
N ILE A 61 36.72 -21.63 2.18
CA ILE A 61 37.95 -22.44 2.12
C ILE A 61 39.15 -21.52 1.93
N GLU A 62 40.00 -21.43 2.95
CA GLU A 62 41.30 -20.75 2.86
C GLU A 62 42.36 -21.74 2.38
N MET A 63 43.02 -21.43 1.26
CA MET A 63 44.02 -22.32 0.66
C MET A 63 45.39 -22.15 1.34
N SER A 64 46.00 -23.28 1.68
CA SER A 64 47.38 -23.34 2.17
C SER A 64 48.28 -24.03 1.14
N GLY A 65 49.07 -23.23 0.44
CA GLY A 65 50.05 -23.70 -0.55
C GLY A 65 49.48 -23.94 -1.96
N PRO A 66 50.29 -24.49 -2.88
CA PRO A 66 49.93 -24.60 -4.29
C PRO A 66 48.85 -25.65 -4.54
N PHE A 67 47.87 -25.30 -5.37
CA PHE A 67 46.80 -26.17 -5.82
C PHE A 67 47.14 -26.82 -7.18
N THR A 68 46.79 -28.09 -7.33
CA THR A 68 46.92 -28.81 -8.61
C THR A 68 45.61 -28.72 -9.39
N PRO A 69 45.59 -28.19 -10.63
CA PRO A 69 44.37 -28.04 -11.43
C PRO A 69 43.53 -29.32 -11.58
N ILE A 70 42.20 -29.20 -11.54
CA ILE A 70 41.26 -30.29 -11.86
C ILE A 70 41.21 -30.48 -13.37
N ALA A 71 41.62 -31.65 -13.86
CA ALA A 71 41.84 -31.90 -15.29
C ALA A 71 40.57 -31.75 -16.14
N SER A 72 39.43 -32.18 -15.63
CA SER A 72 38.12 -32.03 -16.29
C SER A 72 37.01 -32.08 -15.28
N PHE A 73 35.91 -31.38 -15.52
CA PHE A 73 34.72 -31.39 -14.68
C PHE A 73 33.45 -31.35 -15.54
N SER A 74 32.45 -32.16 -15.21
CA SER A 74 31.19 -32.32 -15.98
C SER A 74 29.93 -32.35 -15.11
N GLY A 75 30.06 -32.37 -13.78
CA GLY A 75 28.93 -32.31 -12.84
C GLY A 75 28.53 -30.89 -12.45
N THR A 76 28.00 -30.73 -11.24
CA THR A 76 27.63 -29.42 -10.66
C THR A 76 28.56 -29.05 -9.50
N LEU A 77 29.14 -27.86 -9.54
CA LEU A 77 29.86 -27.26 -8.42
C LEU A 77 29.10 -26.00 -7.97
N ASP A 78 28.37 -26.14 -6.87
CA ASP A 78 27.60 -25.08 -6.24
C ASP A 78 28.42 -24.47 -5.08
N GLY A 79 28.92 -23.26 -5.27
CA GLY A 79 29.62 -22.52 -4.23
C GLY A 79 28.73 -22.07 -3.10
N ASN A 80 27.40 -22.02 -3.29
CA ASN A 80 26.47 -21.64 -2.24
C ASN A 80 26.81 -20.30 -1.54
N GLY A 81 27.36 -19.35 -2.30
CA GLY A 81 27.83 -18.06 -1.80
C GLY A 81 29.16 -18.09 -1.05
N HIS A 82 29.81 -19.25 -0.90
CA HIS A 82 31.08 -19.39 -0.19
C HIS A 82 32.29 -19.00 -1.03
N LEU A 83 33.38 -18.72 -0.32
CA LEU A 83 34.64 -18.25 -0.88
C LEU A 83 35.71 -19.35 -0.90
N ILE A 84 36.58 -19.32 -1.91
CA ILE A 84 37.88 -19.99 -1.93
C ILE A 84 38.95 -18.90 -1.98
N SER A 85 39.71 -18.75 -0.90
CA SER A 85 40.71 -17.68 -0.74
C SER A 85 42.14 -18.19 -0.89
N ASP A 86 43.06 -17.30 -1.28
CA ASP A 86 44.52 -17.56 -1.35
C ASP A 86 44.93 -18.69 -2.31
N LEU A 87 44.10 -18.95 -3.33
CA LEU A 87 44.34 -20.00 -4.32
C LEU A 87 45.60 -19.69 -5.14
N THR A 88 46.65 -20.49 -4.96
CA THR A 88 47.90 -20.37 -5.72
C THR A 88 48.04 -21.50 -6.75
N ILE A 89 48.25 -21.18 -8.04
CA ILE A 89 48.46 -22.19 -9.10
C ILE A 89 49.62 -21.75 -10.00
N THR A 90 50.60 -22.64 -10.21
CA THR A 90 51.73 -22.36 -11.13
C THR A 90 51.79 -23.39 -12.27
N GLY A 91 51.54 -22.92 -13.48
CA GLY A 91 51.66 -23.68 -14.72
C GLY A 91 53.11 -24.01 -15.06
N ASN A 92 53.31 -25.19 -15.66
CA ASN A 92 54.63 -25.68 -16.06
C ASN A 92 54.51 -26.61 -17.28
N ALA A 93 55.62 -27.17 -17.75
CA ALA A 93 55.63 -27.99 -18.97
C ALA A 93 54.72 -29.23 -18.92
N SER A 94 54.40 -29.75 -17.74
CA SER A 94 53.49 -30.87 -17.53
C SER A 94 52.03 -30.45 -17.30
N GLN A 95 51.81 -29.18 -16.93
CA GLN A 95 50.49 -28.60 -16.65
C GLN A 95 50.45 -27.19 -17.25
N THR A 96 50.19 -27.11 -18.55
CA THR A 96 50.33 -25.85 -19.30
C THR A 96 49.16 -24.89 -19.05
N LYS A 97 47.99 -25.39 -18.64
CA LYS A 97 46.82 -24.60 -18.26
C LYS A 97 46.76 -24.45 -16.74
N ALA A 98 47.06 -23.26 -16.22
CA ALA A 98 46.95 -22.89 -14.82
C ALA A 98 45.54 -22.34 -14.54
N ALA A 99 44.65 -23.16 -14.00
CA ALA A 99 43.29 -22.77 -13.62
C ALA A 99 42.76 -23.73 -12.55
N PHE A 100 41.74 -23.34 -11.79
CA PHE A 100 41.10 -24.23 -10.82
C PHE A 100 40.59 -25.51 -11.50
N ILE A 101 39.84 -25.36 -12.61
CA ILE A 101 39.42 -26.44 -13.51
C ILE A 101 40.01 -26.21 -14.90
N VAL A 102 40.58 -27.23 -15.51
CA VAL A 102 41.23 -27.15 -16.81
C VAL A 102 40.23 -27.16 -17.96
N ASP A 103 39.28 -28.11 -17.94
CA ASP A 103 38.23 -28.25 -18.94
C ASP A 103 36.87 -28.45 -18.24
N ASN A 104 35.96 -27.48 -18.36
CA ASN A 104 34.60 -27.55 -17.80
C ASN A 104 33.59 -27.94 -18.88
N GLU A 105 32.79 -28.96 -18.61
CA GLU A 105 31.61 -29.36 -19.40
C GLU A 105 30.31 -29.25 -18.56
N GLY A 106 30.43 -28.97 -17.26
CA GLY A 106 29.33 -28.93 -16.29
C GLY A 106 28.91 -27.52 -15.88
N LEU A 107 28.30 -27.42 -14.69
CA LEU A 107 27.83 -26.16 -14.10
C LEU A 107 28.74 -25.76 -12.93
N ILE A 108 29.27 -24.54 -12.97
CA ILE A 108 29.94 -23.89 -11.83
C ILE A 108 29.12 -22.65 -11.49
N LYS A 109 28.62 -22.57 -10.25
CA LYS A 109 27.81 -21.43 -9.82
C LYS A 109 28.09 -20.99 -8.39
N GLY A 110 27.77 -19.74 -8.06
CA GLY A 110 27.67 -19.27 -6.68
C GLY A 110 28.99 -19.26 -5.90
N ILE A 111 30.15 -19.13 -6.55
CA ILE A 111 31.46 -19.26 -5.89
C ILE A 111 32.36 -18.04 -6.10
N GLY A 112 32.96 -17.57 -5.00
CA GLY A 112 33.95 -16.49 -5.03
C GLY A 112 35.37 -17.01 -4.91
N PHE A 113 36.26 -16.67 -5.84
CA PHE A 113 37.70 -16.92 -5.71
C PHE A 113 38.41 -15.63 -5.32
N VAL A 114 38.89 -15.56 -4.08
CA VAL A 114 39.43 -14.32 -3.51
C VAL A 114 40.94 -14.41 -3.40
N ASP A 115 41.62 -13.33 -3.77
CA ASP A 115 43.07 -13.16 -3.64
C ASP A 115 43.86 -14.30 -4.26
N VAL A 116 43.48 -14.68 -5.49
CA VAL A 116 44.19 -15.72 -6.25
C VAL A 116 45.57 -15.24 -6.68
N ASP A 117 46.55 -16.15 -6.73
CA ASP A 117 47.86 -15.93 -7.35
C ASP A 117 48.11 -17.06 -8.37
N ILE A 118 47.75 -16.80 -9.61
CA ILE A 118 47.80 -17.80 -10.68
C ILE A 118 48.82 -17.37 -11.70
N SER A 119 49.80 -18.24 -11.97
CA SER A 119 50.84 -17.98 -12.96
C SER A 119 51.07 -19.11 -13.95
N SER A 120 51.51 -18.78 -15.16
CA SER A 120 51.90 -19.76 -16.19
C SER A 120 53.09 -19.29 -17.03
N LEU A 121 53.72 -20.21 -17.77
CA LEU A 121 54.88 -19.87 -18.62
C LEU A 121 54.45 -19.12 -19.89
N ASP A 122 55.18 -18.08 -20.28
CA ASP A 122 54.95 -17.25 -21.46
C ASP A 122 55.74 -17.74 -22.70
N THR A 123 55.91 -19.05 -22.87
CA THR A 123 56.87 -19.57 -23.86
C THR A 123 56.26 -19.90 -25.23
N ASN A 124 55.01 -20.37 -25.28
CA ASN A 124 54.29 -20.67 -26.54
C ASN A 124 52.76 -20.79 -26.33
N SER A 125 52.02 -21.00 -27.41
CA SER A 125 50.55 -20.96 -27.45
C SER A 125 49.79 -21.98 -26.60
N THR A 126 50.44 -22.96 -25.97
CA THR A 126 49.76 -23.97 -25.13
C THR A 126 49.67 -23.60 -23.65
N TYR A 127 50.38 -22.55 -23.22
CA TYR A 127 50.42 -22.15 -21.81
C TYR A 127 49.40 -21.05 -21.52
N TRP A 128 48.48 -21.29 -20.58
CA TRP A 128 47.39 -20.36 -20.26
C TRP A 128 47.21 -20.22 -18.75
N ALA A 129 46.63 -19.10 -18.30
CA ALA A 129 46.28 -18.84 -16.89
C ALA A 129 44.85 -18.27 -16.71
N SER A 130 44.09 -18.72 -15.72
CA SER A 130 42.82 -18.08 -15.29
C SER A 130 42.39 -18.46 -13.89
N GLY A 131 41.52 -17.64 -13.29
CA GLY A 131 40.89 -17.92 -11.98
C GLY A 131 40.15 -19.25 -11.93
N ILE A 132 39.08 -19.38 -12.74
CA ILE A 132 38.16 -20.51 -12.61
C ILE A 132 38.46 -21.62 -13.63
N VAL A 133 38.40 -21.32 -14.93
CA VAL A 133 38.37 -22.37 -15.97
C VAL A 133 39.34 -22.14 -17.14
N GLY A 134 40.12 -23.16 -17.49
CA GLY A 134 40.91 -23.19 -18.72
C GLY A 134 40.05 -23.13 -19.99
N THR A 135 39.20 -24.12 -20.22
CA THR A 135 38.26 -24.15 -21.34
C THR A 135 36.86 -24.45 -20.85
N ASN A 136 35.92 -23.53 -21.08
CA ASN A 136 34.52 -23.68 -20.72
C ASN A 136 33.69 -24.14 -21.91
N ASN A 137 33.17 -25.37 -21.85
CA ASN A 137 32.12 -25.92 -22.71
C ASN A 137 30.76 -26.01 -21.98
N GLY A 138 30.72 -25.74 -20.68
CA GLY A 138 29.52 -25.76 -19.84
C GLY A 138 29.03 -24.37 -19.46
N THR A 139 28.53 -24.21 -18.23
CA THR A 139 28.02 -22.92 -17.72
C THR A 139 28.81 -22.47 -16.50
N ILE A 140 29.23 -21.20 -16.50
CA ILE A 140 29.76 -20.51 -15.32
C ILE A 140 28.82 -19.36 -15.01
N GLU A 141 28.25 -19.33 -13.80
CA GLU A 141 27.37 -18.26 -13.38
C GLU A 141 27.57 -17.81 -11.94
N GLU A 142 27.14 -16.60 -11.60
CA GLU A 142 27.07 -16.11 -10.21
C GLU A 142 28.38 -16.34 -9.44
N SER A 143 29.50 -16.05 -10.10
CA SER A 143 30.84 -16.35 -9.60
C SER A 143 31.78 -15.19 -9.83
N PHE A 144 32.82 -15.07 -9.02
CA PHE A 144 33.76 -13.97 -9.17
C PHE A 144 35.20 -14.32 -8.84
N VAL A 145 36.13 -13.48 -9.32
CA VAL A 145 37.57 -13.64 -9.07
C VAL A 145 38.20 -12.30 -8.66
N THR A 146 39.02 -12.31 -7.61
CA THR A 146 39.96 -11.23 -7.26
C THR A 146 41.39 -11.77 -7.16
N GLY A 147 42.38 -10.90 -7.36
CA GLY A 147 43.80 -11.27 -7.20
C GLY A 147 44.65 -10.97 -8.44
N THR A 148 45.67 -11.78 -8.67
CA THR A 148 46.66 -11.62 -9.75
C THR A 148 46.73 -12.87 -10.61
N ILE A 149 46.65 -12.70 -11.93
CA ILE A 149 46.73 -13.77 -12.91
C ILE A 149 47.76 -13.35 -13.95
N SER A 150 48.93 -13.99 -13.93
CA SER A 150 50.07 -13.51 -14.70
C SER A 150 50.82 -14.60 -15.45
N GLY A 151 51.30 -14.28 -16.65
CA GLY A 151 52.06 -15.24 -17.43
C GLY A 151 51.19 -16.31 -18.10
N GLY A 152 51.71 -16.84 -19.20
CA GLY A 152 50.93 -17.58 -20.18
C GLY A 152 50.85 -16.84 -21.51
N TYR A 153 50.63 -17.58 -22.58
CA TYR A 153 50.25 -17.02 -23.88
C TYR A 153 48.86 -16.36 -23.83
N ARG A 154 47.96 -16.90 -23.00
CA ARG A 154 46.61 -16.38 -22.75
C ARG A 154 46.33 -16.29 -21.26
N SER A 155 45.73 -15.18 -20.82
CA SER A 155 45.31 -15.01 -19.43
C SER A 155 43.94 -14.36 -19.32
N ALA A 156 43.14 -14.76 -18.32
CA ALA A 156 41.85 -14.15 -18.05
C ALA A 156 41.37 -14.30 -16.60
N GLY A 157 40.51 -13.39 -16.14
CA GLY A 157 39.88 -13.45 -14.82
C GLY A 157 39.10 -14.75 -14.58
N ILE A 158 38.10 -15.03 -15.43
CA ILE A 158 37.15 -16.14 -15.24
C ILE A 158 37.56 -17.37 -16.04
N ALA A 159 37.66 -17.23 -17.37
CA ALA A 159 37.94 -18.36 -18.25
C ALA A 159 38.88 -18.01 -19.41
N ILE A 160 39.83 -18.87 -19.75
CA ILE A 160 40.70 -18.60 -20.91
C ILE A 160 39.90 -18.73 -22.21
N THR A 161 39.23 -19.86 -22.46
CA THR A 161 38.43 -20.07 -23.67
C THR A 161 36.98 -20.35 -23.29
N ASN A 162 36.03 -19.54 -23.78
CA ASN A 162 34.60 -19.79 -23.61
C ASN A 162 33.97 -20.29 -24.93
N ARG A 163 33.32 -21.46 -24.89
CA ARG A 163 32.57 -22.06 -26.00
C ARG A 163 31.07 -22.17 -25.71
N HIS A 164 30.63 -21.80 -24.51
CA HIS A 164 29.23 -21.88 -24.10
C HIS A 164 28.88 -20.65 -23.24
N ILE A 165 28.35 -20.80 -22.02
CA ILE A 165 27.76 -19.70 -21.26
C ILE A 165 28.67 -19.26 -20.11
N VAL A 166 28.93 -17.96 -20.04
CA VAL A 166 29.44 -17.26 -18.87
C VAL A 166 28.49 -16.09 -18.58
N ARG A 167 27.87 -16.05 -17.40
CA ARG A 167 26.90 -14.99 -17.06
C ARG A 167 26.90 -14.61 -15.60
N ASN A 168 26.43 -13.42 -15.25
CA ASN A 168 26.32 -13.01 -13.85
C ASN A 168 27.66 -13.12 -13.09
N VAL A 169 28.80 -12.85 -13.75
CA VAL A 169 30.13 -12.95 -13.13
C VAL A 169 30.80 -11.60 -13.01
N TYR A 170 31.80 -11.50 -12.13
CA TYR A 170 32.70 -10.35 -12.15
C TYR A 170 34.15 -10.69 -11.85
N ALA A 171 35.07 -9.84 -12.32
CA ALA A 171 36.48 -9.92 -11.99
C ALA A 171 37.05 -8.57 -11.54
N VAL A 172 37.84 -8.61 -10.46
CA VAL A 172 38.65 -7.51 -9.95
C VAL A 172 40.07 -8.05 -9.79
N ALA A 173 40.71 -8.32 -10.91
CA ALA A 173 42.00 -8.97 -10.95
C ALA A 173 42.96 -8.26 -11.92
N SER A 174 44.24 -8.26 -11.58
CA SER A 174 45.31 -7.88 -12.50
C SER A 174 45.60 -9.07 -13.42
N VAL A 175 45.56 -8.85 -14.73
CA VAL A 175 45.66 -9.92 -15.74
C VAL A 175 46.74 -9.61 -16.77
N ASP A 176 47.84 -10.35 -16.71
CA ASP A 176 48.99 -10.23 -17.62
C ASP A 176 49.15 -11.48 -18.50
N ALA A 177 49.36 -11.27 -19.81
CA ALA A 177 49.64 -12.35 -20.76
C ALA A 177 50.69 -11.95 -21.80
N LEU A 178 51.31 -12.93 -22.46
CA LEU A 178 52.17 -12.64 -23.61
C LEU A 178 51.37 -12.13 -24.81
N VAL A 179 50.22 -12.76 -25.14
CA VAL A 179 49.50 -12.51 -26.41
C VAL A 179 48.04 -12.12 -26.22
N GLU A 180 47.29 -12.80 -25.36
CA GLU A 180 45.84 -12.57 -25.24
C GLU A 180 45.44 -12.39 -23.78
N SER A 181 45.09 -11.17 -23.40
CA SER A 181 44.68 -10.84 -22.03
C SER A 181 43.27 -10.25 -21.99
N GLY A 182 42.37 -10.91 -21.24
CA GLY A 182 40.95 -10.54 -21.14
C GLY A 182 40.51 -10.40 -19.69
N GLY A 183 39.83 -9.31 -19.33
CA GLY A 183 39.40 -9.12 -17.93
C GLY A 183 38.48 -10.23 -17.41
N LEU A 184 37.54 -10.74 -18.23
CA LEU A 184 36.72 -11.91 -17.90
C LEU A 184 37.13 -13.14 -18.70
N VAL A 185 37.26 -13.01 -20.03
CA VAL A 185 37.48 -14.16 -20.92
C VAL A 185 38.56 -13.86 -21.97
N ALA A 186 39.61 -14.68 -22.09
CA ALA A 186 40.65 -14.39 -23.09
C ALA A 186 40.11 -14.58 -24.53
N VAL A 187 39.45 -15.70 -24.80
CA VAL A 187 38.91 -16.04 -26.12
C VAL A 187 37.43 -16.44 -26.03
N SER A 188 36.57 -15.69 -26.71
CA SER A 188 35.15 -16.01 -26.90
C SER A 188 34.94 -16.69 -28.26
N GLU A 189 34.65 -17.99 -28.26
CA GLU A 189 34.52 -18.83 -29.46
C GLU A 189 33.13 -18.73 -30.11
N SER A 190 33.01 -19.27 -31.32
CA SER A 190 31.71 -19.33 -32.02
C SER A 190 30.64 -20.08 -31.21
N GLY A 191 29.45 -19.48 -31.07
CA GLY A 191 28.34 -20.05 -30.31
C GLY A 191 28.37 -19.76 -28.80
N SER A 192 29.42 -19.09 -28.31
CA SER A 192 29.54 -18.71 -26.90
C SER A 192 28.73 -17.44 -26.55
N THR A 193 28.33 -17.33 -25.29
CA THR A 193 27.67 -16.15 -24.70
C THR A 193 28.44 -15.68 -23.47
N LEU A 194 28.70 -14.38 -23.39
CA LEU A 194 29.20 -13.68 -22.21
C LEU A 194 28.26 -12.51 -21.88
N GLU A 195 27.54 -12.61 -20.75
CA GLU A 195 26.48 -11.66 -20.43
C GLU A 195 26.30 -11.27 -18.98
N SER A 196 25.63 -10.15 -18.74
CA SER A 196 25.23 -9.67 -17.41
C SER A 196 26.39 -9.66 -16.41
N SER A 197 27.58 -9.25 -16.87
CA SER A 197 28.83 -9.39 -16.12
C SER A 197 29.64 -8.09 -16.14
N TYR A 198 30.59 -7.94 -15.21
CA TYR A 198 31.49 -6.79 -15.23
C TYR A 198 32.94 -7.11 -14.88
N ALA A 199 33.86 -6.27 -15.34
CA ALA A 199 35.26 -6.28 -14.89
C ALA A 199 35.70 -4.89 -14.41
N VAL A 200 36.57 -4.87 -13.40
CA VAL A 200 37.43 -3.72 -13.07
C VAL A 200 38.78 -4.00 -13.73
N PRO A 201 39.08 -3.36 -14.88
CA PRO A 201 40.21 -3.80 -15.68
C PRO A 201 41.54 -3.30 -15.11
N ASP A 202 42.48 -4.24 -14.96
CA ASP A 202 43.92 -3.98 -14.97
C ASP A 202 44.55 -5.07 -15.83
N VAL A 203 44.48 -4.87 -17.15
CA VAL A 203 44.67 -5.95 -18.14
C VAL A 203 45.76 -5.56 -19.12
N HIS A 204 46.80 -6.39 -19.22
CA HIS A 204 47.94 -6.16 -20.10
C HIS A 204 48.27 -7.38 -20.96
N SER A 205 48.64 -7.14 -22.22
CA SER A 205 49.35 -8.16 -23.02
C SER A 205 50.64 -7.62 -23.64
N ASP A 206 51.72 -8.40 -23.57
CA ASP A 206 53.02 -7.94 -24.04
C ASP A 206 53.04 -7.68 -25.55
N THR A 207 52.30 -8.47 -26.34
CA THR A 207 52.50 -8.49 -27.80
C THR A 207 51.26 -8.26 -28.65
N ASN A 208 50.03 -8.47 -28.17
CA ASN A 208 48.88 -8.39 -29.07
C ASN A 208 47.53 -8.06 -28.41
N ASN A 209 46.64 -9.03 -28.24
CA ASN A 209 45.21 -8.77 -28.02
C ASN A 209 44.96 -8.46 -26.54
N THR A 210 44.39 -7.29 -26.24
CA THR A 210 43.94 -6.97 -24.89
C THR A 210 42.50 -6.44 -24.93
N GLY A 211 41.64 -6.99 -24.08
CA GLY A 211 40.28 -6.48 -23.92
C GLY A 211 39.85 -6.42 -22.46
N GLY A 212 39.17 -5.35 -22.07
CA GLY A 212 38.70 -5.19 -20.69
C GLY A 212 37.65 -6.23 -20.29
N ILE A 213 36.87 -6.76 -21.23
CA ILE A 213 35.96 -7.89 -21.00
C ILE A 213 36.50 -9.17 -21.67
N SER A 214 36.79 -9.12 -22.97
CA SER A 214 37.38 -10.25 -23.70
C SER A 214 38.51 -9.88 -24.65
N ALA A 215 39.61 -10.65 -24.70
CA ALA A 215 40.75 -10.31 -25.55
C ALA A 215 40.46 -10.53 -27.05
N TYR A 216 39.85 -11.67 -27.40
CA TYR A 216 39.60 -12.08 -28.78
C TYR A 216 38.22 -12.74 -28.93
N ALA A 217 37.38 -12.24 -29.84
CA ALA A 217 36.04 -12.80 -30.09
C ALA A 217 35.86 -13.27 -31.55
N TYR A 218 35.29 -14.47 -31.72
CA TYR A 218 35.02 -15.08 -33.01
C TYR A 218 33.60 -14.81 -33.52
N THR A 219 33.42 -14.96 -34.84
CA THR A 219 32.09 -14.92 -35.47
C THR A 219 31.16 -15.92 -34.78
N GLY A 220 30.00 -15.44 -34.34
CA GLY A 220 29.01 -16.23 -33.61
C GLY A 220 29.15 -16.20 -32.09
N ALA A 221 30.19 -15.58 -31.52
CA ALA A 221 30.18 -15.20 -30.10
C ALA A 221 29.19 -14.05 -29.86
N VAL A 222 28.51 -14.06 -28.72
CA VAL A 222 27.60 -13.02 -28.25
C VAL A 222 28.15 -12.43 -26.95
N ILE A 223 28.47 -11.13 -26.95
CA ILE A 223 28.92 -10.40 -25.77
C ILE A 223 27.88 -9.30 -25.51
N ARG A 224 27.09 -9.43 -24.45
CA ARG A 224 25.96 -8.52 -24.23
C ARG A 224 25.66 -8.16 -22.78
N ASN A 225 25.02 -7.01 -22.55
CA ASN A 225 24.60 -6.57 -21.22
C ASN A 225 25.76 -6.49 -20.19
N ASN A 226 26.99 -6.27 -20.64
CA ASN A 226 28.15 -6.20 -19.75
C ASN A 226 28.53 -4.75 -19.42
N ALA A 227 29.13 -4.56 -18.26
CA ALA A 227 29.70 -3.29 -17.82
C ALA A 227 31.22 -3.39 -17.67
N LEU A 228 31.96 -2.39 -18.13
CA LEU A 228 33.38 -2.23 -17.82
C LEU A 228 33.59 -1.02 -16.91
N LEU A 229 34.18 -1.22 -15.75
CA LEU A 229 34.45 -0.16 -14.78
C LEU A 229 35.77 0.56 -15.11
N ALA A 230 36.09 1.63 -14.38
CA ALA A 230 37.31 2.39 -14.57
C ALA A 230 38.56 1.53 -14.28
N GLY A 231 39.61 1.69 -15.10
CA GLY A 231 40.84 0.91 -15.01
C GLY A 231 41.70 0.96 -16.28
N SER A 232 42.76 0.15 -16.34
CA SER A 232 43.78 0.10 -17.40
C SER A 232 43.57 -1.08 -18.35
N ILE A 233 43.62 -0.81 -19.66
CA ILE A 233 43.71 -1.82 -20.72
C ILE A 233 44.90 -1.45 -21.61
N ASP A 234 45.96 -2.25 -21.57
CA ASP A 234 47.22 -1.94 -22.27
C ASP A 234 47.75 -3.12 -23.07
N ASN A 235 48.57 -2.82 -24.10
CA ASN A 235 49.36 -3.85 -24.77
C ASN A 235 50.66 -3.31 -25.38
N GLY A 236 51.62 -4.18 -25.67
CA GLY A 236 52.86 -3.75 -26.31
C GLY A 236 52.76 -3.46 -27.82
N SER A 237 51.66 -3.84 -28.49
CA SER A 237 51.52 -3.65 -29.95
C SER A 237 50.87 -2.34 -30.39
N GLY A 238 50.07 -1.72 -29.53
CA GLY A 238 49.20 -0.59 -29.88
C GLY A 238 48.03 -0.94 -30.82
N SER A 239 47.83 -2.22 -31.17
CA SER A 239 46.78 -2.71 -32.06
C SER A 239 45.95 -3.80 -31.38
N ASN A 240 44.77 -4.14 -31.89
CA ASN A 240 43.89 -5.18 -31.29
C ASN A 240 43.56 -4.96 -29.81
N ILE A 241 43.19 -3.71 -29.47
CA ILE A 241 42.86 -3.30 -28.12
C ILE A 241 41.50 -2.63 -28.06
N GLY A 242 40.73 -2.92 -27.01
CA GLY A 242 39.41 -2.33 -26.83
C GLY A 242 38.86 -2.51 -25.42
N ARG A 243 37.96 -1.60 -25.03
CA ARG A 243 37.33 -1.65 -23.71
C ARG A 243 36.55 -2.95 -23.51
N ILE A 244 35.70 -3.32 -24.46
CA ILE A 244 34.96 -4.58 -24.38
C ILE A 244 35.79 -5.70 -25.01
N THR A 245 36.22 -5.53 -26.27
CA THR A 245 37.00 -6.56 -26.96
C THR A 245 38.17 -6.03 -27.78
N GLY A 246 39.32 -6.69 -27.63
CA GLY A 246 40.56 -6.33 -28.33
C GLY A 246 40.54 -6.66 -29.82
N ARG A 247 40.55 -7.96 -30.15
CA ARG A 247 40.56 -8.47 -31.53
C ARG A 247 39.22 -9.08 -31.91
N LEU A 248 38.84 -8.90 -33.18
CA LEU A 248 37.64 -9.50 -33.76
C LEU A 248 38.02 -10.48 -34.87
N ASN A 249 37.51 -11.72 -34.83
CA ASN A 249 37.62 -12.67 -35.94
C ASN A 249 36.31 -12.74 -36.72
N GLY A 250 36.20 -11.91 -37.75
CA GLY A 250 34.95 -11.73 -38.49
C GLY A 250 33.98 -10.84 -37.72
N SER A 251 32.76 -11.33 -37.46
CA SER A 251 31.65 -10.54 -36.93
C SER A 251 31.02 -11.16 -35.66
N PRO A 252 31.69 -11.06 -34.49
CA PRO A 252 31.04 -11.32 -33.20
C PRO A 252 29.89 -10.32 -32.97
N THR A 253 28.92 -10.70 -32.14
CA THR A 253 27.76 -9.86 -31.81
C THR A 253 28.02 -9.12 -30.51
N PHE A 254 27.86 -7.80 -30.55
CA PHE A 254 27.86 -6.94 -29.36
C PHE A 254 26.47 -6.34 -29.19
N GLN A 255 25.94 -6.39 -27.97
CA GLN A 255 24.64 -5.79 -27.66
C GLN A 255 24.65 -5.20 -26.25
N ASN A 256 24.24 -3.94 -26.11
CA ASN A 256 24.03 -3.33 -24.80
C ASN A 256 25.23 -3.43 -23.83
N ASN A 257 26.46 -3.28 -24.32
CA ASN A 257 27.63 -3.20 -23.44
C ASN A 257 27.95 -1.74 -23.13
N ILE A 258 28.25 -1.45 -21.88
CA ILE A 258 28.63 -0.10 -21.41
C ILE A 258 30.04 -0.12 -20.83
N ALA A 259 30.72 1.01 -20.89
CA ALA A 259 32.06 1.16 -20.35
C ALA A 259 32.26 2.55 -19.73
N SER A 260 32.95 2.58 -18.60
CA SER A 260 33.39 3.81 -17.96
C SER A 260 34.15 4.70 -18.96
N SER A 261 33.90 6.01 -18.90
CA SER A 261 34.70 7.02 -19.59
C SER A 261 36.15 7.05 -19.10
N ASN A 262 36.41 6.50 -17.90
CA ASN A 262 37.73 6.41 -17.25
C ASN A 262 38.34 5.00 -17.36
N ALA A 263 37.76 4.10 -18.16
CA ALA A 263 38.45 2.89 -18.62
C ALA A 263 39.43 3.29 -19.74
N LEU A 264 40.71 3.35 -19.40
CA LEU A 264 41.77 3.88 -20.25
C LEU A 264 42.35 2.78 -21.13
N VAL A 265 42.47 3.06 -22.42
CA VAL A 265 43.17 2.22 -23.38
C VAL A 265 44.49 2.91 -23.73
N GLN A 266 45.63 2.25 -23.49
CA GLN A 266 46.96 2.87 -23.69
C GLN A 266 47.12 4.18 -22.92
N GLY A 267 46.63 4.20 -21.67
CA GLY A 267 46.60 5.40 -20.82
C GLY A 267 45.71 6.54 -21.30
N ALA A 268 44.87 6.35 -22.33
CA ALA A 268 44.01 7.38 -22.90
C ALA A 268 42.52 7.00 -22.87
N ALA A 269 41.66 8.00 -22.72
CA ALA A 269 40.21 7.81 -22.82
C ALA A 269 39.80 7.48 -24.27
N VAL A 270 38.81 6.59 -24.41
CA VAL A 270 38.30 6.13 -25.72
C VAL A 270 37.09 6.95 -26.16
N SER A 271 37.06 7.33 -27.44
CA SER A 271 35.90 7.97 -28.09
C SER A 271 35.23 7.03 -29.10
N GLY A 272 33.94 7.28 -29.44
CA GLY A 272 33.22 6.52 -30.47
C GLY A 272 32.70 5.14 -30.03
N GLY A 273 32.66 4.86 -28.73
CA GLY A 273 32.07 3.65 -28.19
C GLY A 273 30.54 3.64 -28.29
N THR A 274 29.98 2.50 -28.71
CA THR A 274 28.52 2.29 -28.83
C THR A 274 28.13 0.99 -28.14
N ALA A 275 26.87 0.85 -27.76
CA ALA A 275 26.34 -0.36 -27.14
C ALA A 275 26.59 -1.65 -27.96
N SER A 276 26.78 -1.52 -29.27
CA SER A 276 26.92 -2.62 -30.22
C SER A 276 28.30 -2.71 -30.88
N ASN A 277 29.35 -2.19 -30.24
CA ASN A 277 30.72 -2.36 -30.72
C ASN A 277 31.69 -2.81 -29.63
N ASN A 278 32.91 -3.12 -30.05
CA ASN A 278 33.97 -3.64 -29.18
C ASN A 278 34.54 -2.62 -28.17
N GLN A 279 34.02 -1.39 -28.17
CA GLN A 279 34.38 -0.35 -27.20
C GLN A 279 33.29 -0.09 -26.16
N GLY A 280 32.04 -0.55 -26.37
CA GLY A 280 30.92 -0.31 -25.48
C GLY A 280 30.47 1.16 -25.44
N LEU A 281 29.23 1.43 -25.04
CA LEU A 281 28.72 2.79 -24.87
C LEU A 281 29.44 3.47 -23.69
N SER A 282 30.01 4.65 -23.91
CA SER A 282 30.65 5.41 -22.83
C SER A 282 29.62 5.95 -21.84
N VAL A 283 29.80 5.64 -20.55
CA VAL A 283 29.00 6.15 -19.43
C VAL A 283 29.90 6.72 -18.34
N THR A 284 29.35 7.56 -17.47
CA THR A 284 30.12 8.16 -16.36
C THR A 284 30.28 7.18 -15.20
N ASP A 285 31.33 7.32 -14.39
CA ASP A 285 31.50 6.54 -13.16
C ASP A 285 30.40 6.80 -12.13
N ALA A 286 29.73 7.95 -12.21
CA ALA A 286 28.56 8.24 -11.39
C ALA A 286 27.36 7.38 -11.83
N SER A 287 27.16 7.22 -13.15
CA SER A 287 26.14 6.31 -13.70
C SER A 287 26.41 4.86 -13.29
N LEU A 288 27.67 4.41 -13.33
CA LEU A 288 28.06 3.05 -12.91
C LEU A 288 27.96 2.81 -11.39
N ARG A 289 27.73 3.86 -10.58
CA ARG A 289 27.40 3.73 -9.14
C ARG A 289 25.90 3.64 -8.88
N SER A 290 25.06 3.69 -9.91
CA SER A 290 23.60 3.63 -9.79
C SER A 290 23.06 2.24 -10.13
N GLU A 291 22.24 1.67 -9.24
CA GLU A 291 21.54 0.40 -9.45
C GLU A 291 20.73 0.39 -10.76
N THR A 292 20.01 1.47 -11.06
CA THR A 292 19.18 1.61 -12.27
C THR A 292 19.96 1.42 -13.57
N THR A 293 21.26 1.74 -13.56
CA THR A 293 22.13 1.47 -14.72
C THR A 293 22.22 -0.03 -15.00
N TYR A 294 22.29 -0.86 -13.98
CA TYR A 294 22.38 -2.30 -14.15
C TYR A 294 20.99 -2.93 -14.29
N GLU A 295 20.05 -2.61 -13.40
CA GLU A 295 18.70 -3.16 -13.40
C GLU A 295 17.93 -2.76 -14.68
N THR A 296 17.74 -1.47 -14.91
CA THR A 296 16.88 -1.00 -16.00
C THR A 296 17.61 -0.90 -17.34
N THR A 297 18.88 -0.46 -17.35
CA THR A 297 19.59 -0.27 -18.64
C THR A 297 20.19 -1.57 -19.17
N LEU A 298 20.80 -2.38 -18.30
CA LEU A 298 21.41 -3.65 -18.69
C LEU A 298 20.50 -4.87 -18.51
N GLY A 299 19.37 -4.73 -17.79
CA GLY A 299 18.45 -5.84 -17.53
C GLY A 299 18.99 -6.84 -16.51
N TRP A 300 19.82 -6.41 -15.57
CA TRP A 300 20.38 -7.28 -14.55
C TRP A 300 19.35 -7.59 -13.46
N ASP A 301 19.39 -8.83 -12.96
CA ASP A 301 18.53 -9.27 -11.88
C ASP A 301 19.08 -8.78 -10.52
N PHE A 302 18.60 -7.63 -10.06
CA PHE A 302 18.84 -7.12 -8.69
C PHE A 302 17.86 -7.69 -7.65
N TYR A 303 16.99 -8.61 -8.06
CA TYR A 303 16.01 -9.29 -7.21
C TYR A 303 16.63 -10.51 -6.55
N SER A 304 17.35 -11.33 -7.31
CA SER A 304 17.89 -12.62 -6.84
C SER A 304 19.42 -12.73 -6.96
N VAL A 305 20.06 -12.01 -7.87
CA VAL A 305 21.49 -12.21 -8.18
C VAL A 305 22.37 -11.10 -7.62
N TRP A 306 22.02 -9.85 -7.90
CA TRP A 306 22.89 -8.70 -7.64
C TRP A 306 22.36 -7.80 -6.52
N GLU A 307 23.27 -7.16 -5.80
CA GLU A 307 23.01 -6.02 -4.92
C GLU A 307 24.10 -4.94 -5.07
N MET A 308 23.80 -3.69 -4.74
CA MET A 308 24.79 -2.62 -4.76
C MET A 308 25.60 -2.57 -3.47
N SER A 309 26.92 -2.71 -3.56
CA SER A 309 27.81 -2.44 -2.43
C SER A 309 28.01 -0.92 -2.27
N ALA A 310 27.48 -0.35 -1.19
CA ALA A 310 27.69 1.07 -0.87
C ALA A 310 29.17 1.40 -0.62
N ALA A 311 29.92 0.47 -0.02
CA ALA A 311 31.34 0.63 0.26
C ALA A 311 32.20 0.65 -1.02
N LEU A 312 31.86 -0.21 -1.99
CA LEU A 312 32.64 -0.35 -3.23
C LEU A 312 32.09 0.53 -4.37
N GLY A 313 30.85 0.99 -4.26
CA GLY A 313 30.15 1.74 -5.30
C GLY A 313 29.91 0.92 -6.58
N ARG A 314 29.64 -0.38 -6.47
CA ARG A 314 29.42 -1.28 -7.62
C ARG A 314 28.58 -2.50 -7.24
N PRO A 315 28.01 -3.24 -8.21
CA PRO A 315 27.28 -4.47 -7.95
C PRO A 315 28.19 -5.56 -7.33
N ILE A 316 27.64 -6.31 -6.38
CA ILE A 316 28.19 -7.56 -5.86
C ILE A 316 27.09 -8.63 -5.93
N LEU A 317 27.49 -9.90 -5.88
CA LEU A 317 26.51 -10.99 -5.81
C LEU A 317 25.88 -11.01 -4.42
N ARG A 318 24.57 -11.25 -4.36
CA ARG A 318 23.86 -11.47 -3.10
C ARG A 318 24.37 -12.75 -2.43
N ALA A 319 24.46 -12.74 -1.10
CA ALA A 319 24.67 -13.97 -0.34
C ALA A 319 23.41 -14.88 -0.45
N GLU A 320 23.58 -16.21 -0.46
CA GLU A 320 22.43 -17.12 -0.34
C GLU A 320 21.74 -16.88 1.02
N GLU A 321 20.49 -16.38 0.98
CA GLU A 321 19.65 -16.24 2.16
C GLU A 321 19.18 -17.62 2.67
N SER A 322 19.11 -17.79 3.98
CA SER A 322 18.40 -18.93 4.58
C SER A 322 16.94 -18.93 4.11
N ALA A 323 16.36 -20.12 3.87
CA ALA A 323 14.97 -20.23 3.44
C ALA A 323 14.03 -19.39 4.33
N PRO A 324 13.16 -18.55 3.75
CA PRO A 324 12.32 -17.65 4.53
C PRO A 324 11.31 -18.45 5.37
N THR A 325 10.93 -17.89 6.51
CA THR A 325 9.89 -18.45 7.37
C THR A 325 8.52 -18.21 6.73
N GLU A 326 7.76 -19.27 6.49
CA GLU A 326 6.41 -19.16 5.93
C GLU A 326 5.41 -18.60 6.95
N ILE A 327 4.53 -17.71 6.47
CA ILE A 327 3.41 -17.12 7.21
C ILE A 327 2.14 -17.56 6.49
N ALA A 328 1.35 -18.43 7.10
CA ALA A 328 0.14 -18.98 6.48
C ALA A 328 -1.16 -18.50 7.17
N THR A 329 -1.06 -17.94 8.38
CA THR A 329 -2.21 -17.56 9.20
C THR A 329 -2.03 -16.20 9.87
N ALA A 330 -3.13 -15.61 10.31
CA ALA A 330 -3.12 -14.39 11.12
C ALA A 330 -2.27 -14.52 12.40
N ALA A 331 -2.20 -15.73 12.99
CA ALA A 331 -1.41 -15.98 14.18
C ALA A 331 0.11 -15.95 13.88
N ASP A 332 0.52 -16.38 12.69
CA ASP A 332 1.92 -16.44 12.27
C ASP A 332 2.53 -15.05 12.11
N LEU A 333 1.72 -14.01 11.91
CA LEU A 333 2.20 -12.61 11.92
C LEU A 333 2.90 -12.23 13.24
N ASN A 334 2.68 -12.98 14.34
CA ASN A 334 3.44 -12.82 15.58
C ASN A 334 4.90 -13.29 15.49
N LEU A 335 5.25 -14.14 14.53
CA LEU A 335 6.63 -14.54 14.26
C LEU A 335 7.46 -13.33 13.86
N ILE A 336 6.89 -12.44 13.03
CA ILE A 336 7.52 -11.18 12.63
C ILE A 336 7.79 -10.29 13.85
N ARG A 337 6.83 -10.18 14.78
CA ARG A 337 7.03 -9.43 16.03
C ARG A 337 8.12 -10.04 16.93
N SER A 338 8.26 -11.36 16.90
CA SER A 338 9.21 -12.10 17.73
C SER A 338 10.64 -12.07 17.17
N ASN A 339 10.79 -12.01 15.85
CA ASN A 339 12.07 -11.84 15.17
C ASN A 339 11.96 -10.82 14.01
N PRO A 340 11.99 -9.51 14.30
CA PRO A 340 11.85 -8.45 13.30
C PRO A 340 12.93 -8.41 12.21
N ALA A 341 14.06 -9.07 12.41
CA ALA A 341 15.17 -9.13 11.46
C ALA A 341 15.13 -10.39 10.58
N GLY A 342 14.13 -11.25 10.74
CA GLY A 342 13.99 -12.47 9.96
C GLY A 342 13.40 -12.24 8.57
N ASP A 343 13.60 -13.24 7.71
CA ASP A 343 13.01 -13.29 6.38
C ASP A 343 11.73 -14.14 6.39
N TYR A 344 10.68 -13.59 5.82
CA TYR A 344 9.33 -14.11 5.86
C TYR A 344 8.70 -14.12 4.48
N LYS A 345 7.87 -15.12 4.25
CA LYS A 345 7.12 -15.27 3.01
C LYS A 345 5.67 -15.64 3.33
N LEU A 346 4.69 -14.93 2.77
CA LEU A 346 3.31 -15.39 2.86
C LEU A 346 3.13 -16.65 2.01
N ALA A 347 2.40 -17.62 2.55
CA ALA A 347 2.07 -18.88 1.86
C ALA A 347 0.59 -18.95 1.42
N ASP A 348 -0.25 -18.04 1.93
CA ASP A 348 -1.67 -17.94 1.61
C ASP A 348 -2.17 -16.51 1.90
N ASP A 349 -3.36 -16.18 1.40
CA ASP A 349 -4.07 -14.96 1.77
C ASP A 349 -4.51 -15.04 3.25
N ILE A 350 -4.42 -13.92 3.98
CA ILE A 350 -4.68 -13.86 5.42
C ILE A 350 -5.88 -12.98 5.72
N GLU A 351 -6.92 -13.54 6.35
CA GLU A 351 -8.07 -12.78 6.84
C GLU A 351 -7.89 -12.31 8.29
N LEU A 352 -8.14 -11.02 8.55
CA LEU A 352 -8.12 -10.42 9.89
C LEU A 352 -9.51 -9.96 10.31
N THR A 353 -10.00 -10.45 11.45
CA THR A 353 -11.36 -10.17 11.95
C THR A 353 -11.41 -9.31 13.21
N GLY A 354 -10.31 -8.68 13.62
CA GLY A 354 -10.23 -7.91 14.85
C GLY A 354 -9.12 -6.86 14.84
N LYS A 355 -8.99 -6.13 15.96
CA LYS A 355 -7.96 -5.08 16.10
C LYS A 355 -6.55 -5.70 15.98
N PHE A 356 -5.76 -5.16 15.07
CA PHE A 356 -4.37 -5.54 14.84
C PHE A 356 -3.45 -4.58 15.60
N THR A 357 -2.49 -5.13 16.35
CA THR A 357 -1.42 -4.36 16.99
C THR A 357 -0.26 -4.19 15.99
N PRO A 358 0.18 -2.96 15.66
CA PRO A 358 1.27 -2.75 14.71
C PRO A 358 2.53 -3.56 15.02
N ILE A 359 3.26 -4.00 13.98
CA ILE A 359 4.62 -4.51 14.13
C ILE A 359 5.52 -3.31 14.47
N ALA A 360 6.07 -3.27 15.68
CA ALA A 360 6.73 -2.06 16.21
C ALA A 360 7.92 -1.58 15.37
N SER A 361 8.72 -2.52 14.86
CA SER A 361 9.81 -2.26 13.92
C SER A 361 10.05 -3.53 13.10
N PHE A 362 10.51 -3.39 11.86
CA PHE A 362 10.86 -4.49 10.98
C PHE A 362 12.14 -4.17 10.20
N SER A 363 13.07 -5.12 10.08
CA SER A 363 14.35 -4.92 9.39
C SER A 363 14.79 -6.07 8.48
N GLY A 364 14.06 -7.19 8.45
CA GLY A 364 14.31 -8.29 7.53
C GLY A 364 13.55 -8.13 6.20
N THR A 365 13.27 -9.25 5.53
CA THR A 365 12.44 -9.28 4.30
C THR A 365 11.07 -9.86 4.57
N LEU A 366 10.00 -9.17 4.20
CA LEU A 366 8.63 -9.68 4.15
C LEU A 366 8.19 -9.72 2.69
N ASP A 367 8.09 -10.92 2.16
CA ASP A 367 7.60 -11.18 0.82
C ASP A 367 6.15 -11.68 0.88
N GLY A 368 5.22 -10.91 0.36
CA GLY A 368 3.83 -11.34 0.24
C GLY A 368 3.63 -12.44 -0.80
N ASP A 369 4.60 -12.68 -1.69
CA ASP A 369 4.51 -13.66 -2.78
C ASP A 369 3.25 -13.55 -3.66
N GLY A 370 2.62 -12.37 -3.70
CA GLY A 370 1.35 -12.17 -4.42
C GLY A 370 0.10 -12.47 -3.59
N HIS A 371 0.24 -12.68 -2.28
CA HIS A 371 -0.85 -12.87 -1.34
C HIS A 371 -1.30 -11.58 -0.65
N THR A 372 -2.55 -11.57 -0.21
CA THR A 372 -3.16 -10.43 0.47
C THR A 372 -3.31 -10.64 1.97
N ILE A 373 -3.34 -9.53 2.71
CA ILE A 373 -3.86 -9.46 4.08
C ILE A 373 -5.15 -8.64 4.02
N ASN A 374 -6.27 -9.29 4.32
CA ASN A 374 -7.61 -8.72 4.23
C ASN A 374 -8.10 -8.27 5.60
N GLY A 375 -8.86 -7.18 5.63
CA GLY A 375 -9.58 -6.76 6.84
C GLY A 375 -8.73 -6.14 7.94
N LEU A 376 -7.49 -5.73 7.63
CA LEU A 376 -6.59 -5.09 8.58
C LEU A 376 -7.27 -3.91 9.29
N THR A 377 -7.50 -4.03 10.59
CA THR A 377 -8.12 -2.97 11.40
C THR A 377 -7.13 -2.48 12.46
N VAL A 378 -6.63 -1.25 12.33
CA VAL A 378 -5.68 -0.64 13.26
C VAL A 378 -6.26 0.66 13.80
N THR A 379 -6.24 0.83 15.13
CA THR A 379 -6.65 2.08 15.78
C THR A 379 -5.56 2.54 16.73
N ALA A 380 -5.08 3.77 16.54
CA ALA A 380 -4.10 4.40 17.41
C ALA A 380 -4.64 4.51 18.84
N ASP A 381 -3.73 4.41 19.79
CA ASP A 381 -4.01 4.66 21.20
C ASP A 381 -2.79 5.31 21.85
N SER A 382 -2.91 5.65 23.14
CA SER A 382 -1.84 6.32 23.89
C SER A 382 -0.53 5.53 23.99
N THR A 383 -0.57 4.23 23.70
CA THR A 383 0.61 3.35 23.68
C THR A 383 1.15 3.09 22.27
N HIS A 384 0.29 3.22 21.25
CA HIS A 384 0.62 3.00 19.84
C HIS A 384 0.13 4.18 18.97
N PRO A 385 0.79 5.35 19.03
CA PRO A 385 0.38 6.54 18.27
C PRO A 385 0.60 6.43 16.76
N LYS A 386 1.40 5.44 16.31
CA LYS A 386 1.67 5.13 14.90
C LYS A 386 0.79 3.96 14.47
N ALA A 387 -0.29 4.26 13.77
CA ALA A 387 -1.25 3.28 13.26
C ALA A 387 -0.85 2.83 11.85
N ALA A 388 -0.33 1.61 11.72
CA ALA A 388 -0.04 0.97 10.44
C ALA A 388 0.15 -0.54 10.63
N PHE A 389 0.29 -1.30 9.54
CA PHE A 389 0.73 -2.69 9.61
C PHE A 389 2.11 -2.81 10.29
N ILE A 390 3.07 -1.96 9.87
CA ILE A 390 4.40 -1.81 10.46
C ILE A 390 4.58 -0.37 10.94
N ALA A 391 4.94 -0.15 12.19
CA ALA A 391 5.16 1.21 12.69
C ALA A 391 6.46 1.80 12.11
N VAL A 392 7.56 1.04 12.07
CA VAL A 392 8.84 1.47 11.48
C VAL A 392 9.43 0.37 10.59
N ASN A 393 9.48 0.61 9.28
CA ASN A 393 10.11 -0.30 8.32
C ASN A 393 11.55 0.13 8.01
N ASN A 394 12.52 -0.69 8.38
CA ASN A 394 13.93 -0.60 7.99
C ASN A 394 14.32 -1.68 6.96
N GLY A 395 13.42 -2.63 6.69
CA GLY A 395 13.66 -3.80 5.86
C GLY A 395 13.02 -3.70 4.48
N ILE A 396 12.71 -4.86 3.90
CA ILE A 396 12.09 -4.97 2.58
C ILE A 396 10.68 -5.52 2.76
N VAL A 397 9.66 -4.79 2.30
CA VAL A 397 8.30 -5.30 2.13
C VAL A 397 8.04 -5.36 0.63
N LYS A 398 7.71 -6.54 0.11
CA LYS A 398 7.43 -6.71 -1.33
C LYS A 398 6.25 -7.63 -1.60
N ARG A 399 5.57 -7.44 -2.73
CA ARG A 399 4.53 -8.36 -3.24
C ARG A 399 3.41 -8.63 -2.24
N LEU A 400 3.10 -7.63 -1.42
CA LEU A 400 2.08 -7.66 -0.37
C LEU A 400 0.91 -6.74 -0.72
N GLY A 401 -0.31 -7.27 -0.70
CA GLY A 401 -1.54 -6.49 -0.83
C GLY A 401 -2.26 -6.36 0.51
N LEU A 402 -2.65 -5.16 0.90
CA LEU A 402 -3.56 -4.94 2.04
C LEU A 402 -4.94 -4.59 1.49
N VAL A 403 -5.92 -5.45 1.70
CA VAL A 403 -7.28 -5.29 1.15
C VAL A 403 -8.24 -4.92 2.28
N ASP A 404 -9.13 -3.95 2.00
CA ASP A 404 -10.16 -3.47 2.93
C ASP A 404 -9.59 -3.05 4.29
N ALA A 405 -8.43 -2.40 4.27
CA ALA A 405 -7.76 -1.91 5.46
C ALA A 405 -8.53 -0.72 6.06
N ALA A 406 -8.64 -0.70 7.38
CA ALA A 406 -9.19 0.40 8.16
C ALA A 406 -8.15 0.84 9.20
N VAL A 407 -7.45 1.93 8.89
CA VAL A 407 -6.40 2.50 9.75
C VAL A 407 -6.88 3.84 10.30
N VAL A 408 -7.09 3.90 11.62
CA VAL A 408 -7.58 5.08 12.33
C VAL A 408 -6.47 5.59 13.24
N GLY A 409 -5.81 6.66 12.85
CA GLY A 409 -4.79 7.35 13.62
C GLY A 409 -5.36 8.25 14.72
N ASP A 410 -4.46 8.92 15.44
CA ASP A 410 -4.76 10.02 16.34
C ASP A 410 -4.12 11.32 15.83
N SER A 411 -4.73 12.46 16.15
CA SER A 411 -4.29 13.77 15.68
C SER A 411 -3.76 14.69 16.80
N GLY A 412 -3.57 14.12 17.99
CA GLY A 412 -3.16 14.81 19.21
C GLY A 412 -1.76 15.43 19.14
N ALA A 413 -0.81 14.79 18.44
CA ALA A 413 0.55 15.28 18.30
C ALA A 413 1.11 15.10 16.88
N SER A 414 2.18 15.84 16.56
CA SER A 414 2.76 15.89 15.21
C SER A 414 3.45 14.60 14.76
N ASP A 415 3.73 13.68 15.69
CA ASP A 415 4.34 12.35 15.47
C ASP A 415 3.31 11.20 15.49
N HIS A 416 2.01 11.52 15.57
CA HIS A 416 0.92 10.55 15.49
C HIS A 416 0.52 10.34 14.03
N TRP A 417 0.90 9.21 13.47
CA TRP A 417 0.88 8.96 12.02
C TRP A 417 0.04 7.73 11.68
N ALA A 418 -0.60 7.77 10.52
CA ALA A 418 -1.43 6.68 10.02
C ALA A 418 -1.03 6.26 8.61
N ALA A 419 -0.88 4.97 8.35
CA ALA A 419 -0.68 4.46 6.99
C ALA A 419 -1.11 3.00 6.82
N GLY A 420 -1.31 2.56 5.58
CA GLY A 420 -1.60 1.16 5.30
C GLY A 420 -0.43 0.25 5.70
N ILE A 421 0.72 0.39 5.03
CA ILE A 421 1.88 -0.50 5.23
C ILE A 421 2.78 0.01 6.35
N ALA A 422 3.30 1.24 6.25
CA ALA A 422 4.35 1.73 7.16
C ALA A 422 4.08 3.14 7.70
N ALA A 423 4.06 3.35 9.01
CA ALA A 423 4.02 4.72 9.53
C ALA A 423 5.34 5.46 9.20
N GLU A 424 6.48 4.79 9.37
CA GLU A 424 7.79 5.24 8.87
C GLU A 424 8.40 4.20 7.94
N ASN A 425 8.88 4.63 6.77
CA ASN A 425 9.63 3.80 5.86
C ASN A 425 11.06 4.32 5.68
N HIS A 426 12.04 3.64 6.29
CA HIS A 426 13.46 3.78 6.02
C HIS A 426 13.99 2.74 5.02
N GLY A 427 13.25 1.64 4.85
CA GLY A 427 13.60 0.54 3.96
C GLY A 427 12.99 0.67 2.57
N THR A 428 12.65 -0.48 1.98
CA THR A 428 12.00 -0.55 0.66
C THR A 428 10.61 -1.16 0.79
N ILE A 429 9.61 -0.50 0.22
CA ILE A 429 8.27 -1.06 -0.04
C ILE A 429 8.11 -1.12 -1.55
N ARG A 430 7.85 -2.30 -2.11
CA ARG A 430 7.69 -2.44 -3.56
C ARG A 430 6.68 -3.47 -4.00
N GLU A 431 6.13 -3.32 -5.20
CA GLU A 431 5.21 -4.32 -5.77
C GLU A 431 4.04 -4.60 -4.82
N SER A 432 3.53 -3.54 -4.20
CA SER A 432 2.58 -3.64 -3.10
C SER A 432 1.42 -2.68 -3.29
N PHE A 433 0.28 -3.02 -2.71
CA PHE A 433 -0.89 -2.16 -2.80
C PHE A 433 -1.71 -2.12 -1.52
N VAL A 434 -2.53 -1.07 -1.41
CA VAL A 434 -3.46 -0.89 -0.29
C VAL A 434 -4.82 -0.40 -0.81
N THR A 435 -5.89 -1.05 -0.37
CA THR A 435 -7.28 -0.58 -0.52
C THR A 435 -7.92 -0.35 0.85
N GLY A 436 -8.95 0.50 0.90
CA GLY A 436 -9.74 0.77 2.11
C GLY A 436 -9.72 2.23 2.57
N VAL A 437 -9.42 2.47 3.85
CA VAL A 437 -9.41 3.80 4.50
C VAL A 437 -8.22 3.96 5.45
N VAL A 438 -7.52 5.11 5.33
CA VAL A 438 -6.60 5.65 6.35
C VAL A 438 -7.13 7.02 6.81
N THR A 439 -7.40 7.19 8.11
CA THR A 439 -8.01 8.41 8.65
C THR A 439 -7.44 8.79 10.02
N GLY A 440 -7.73 9.99 10.52
CA GLY A 440 -7.47 10.41 11.91
C GLY A 440 -6.03 10.77 12.28
N GLY A 441 -5.02 10.43 11.47
CA GLY A 441 -3.62 10.78 11.75
C GLY A 441 -3.32 12.28 11.64
N TYR A 442 -2.29 12.76 12.35
CA TYR A 442 -1.70 14.08 12.05
C TYR A 442 -1.14 14.10 10.61
N ARG A 443 -0.46 13.00 10.25
CA ARG A 443 -0.07 12.64 8.88
C ARG A 443 -0.75 11.33 8.50
N SER A 444 -1.25 11.25 7.26
CA SER A 444 -1.83 10.02 6.73
C SER A 444 -1.34 9.74 5.31
N GLY A 445 -0.91 8.51 5.04
CA GLY A 445 -0.51 8.06 3.70
C GLY A 445 -1.02 6.67 3.36
N GLY A 446 -1.41 6.41 2.12
CA GLY A 446 -1.96 5.09 1.76
C GLY A 446 -0.95 3.95 1.92
N ILE A 447 0.29 4.13 1.45
CA ILE A 447 1.40 3.18 1.66
C ILE A 447 2.18 3.54 2.92
N ALA A 448 2.68 4.78 3.00
CA ALA A 448 3.50 5.23 4.11
C ALA A 448 3.17 6.64 4.58
N ALA A 449 3.24 6.91 5.89
CA ALA A 449 3.03 8.27 6.37
C ALA A 449 4.31 9.11 6.17
N ASP A 450 5.46 8.60 6.58
CA ASP A 450 6.76 9.23 6.35
C ASP A 450 7.70 8.29 5.58
N ASN A 451 8.26 8.77 4.48
CA ASN A 451 9.13 7.98 3.61
C ASN A 451 10.54 8.59 3.54
N PHE A 452 11.49 7.92 4.18
CA PHE A 452 12.93 8.17 4.09
C PHE A 452 13.61 7.26 3.05
N GLY A 453 13.02 6.09 2.78
CA GLY A 453 13.56 5.07 1.88
C GLY A 453 12.91 5.07 0.50
N ILE A 454 12.58 3.87 0.02
CA ILE A 454 12.07 3.63 -1.35
C ILE A 454 10.64 3.12 -1.28
N VAL A 455 9.75 3.74 -2.06
CA VAL A 455 8.46 3.19 -2.45
C VAL A 455 8.45 3.07 -3.98
N LYS A 456 8.35 1.85 -4.53
CA LYS A 456 8.37 1.64 -5.98
C LYS A 456 7.41 0.57 -6.47
N ASN A 457 6.88 0.71 -7.69
CA ASN A 457 5.98 -0.28 -8.27
C ASN A 457 4.75 -0.58 -7.38
N SER A 458 4.16 0.45 -6.78
CA SER A 458 3.06 0.27 -5.81
C SER A 458 1.82 1.05 -6.23
N TYR A 459 0.66 0.68 -5.72
CA TYR A 459 -0.55 1.45 -5.98
C TYR A 459 -1.52 1.52 -4.80
N THR A 460 -2.41 2.51 -4.84
CA THR A 460 -3.51 2.61 -3.87
C THR A 460 -4.85 2.98 -4.52
N ASP A 461 -5.91 2.36 -4.01
CA ASP A 461 -7.32 2.75 -4.21
C ASP A 461 -7.96 2.87 -2.82
N ILE A 462 -7.64 3.98 -2.15
CA ILE A 462 -7.87 4.19 -0.71
C ILE A 462 -8.34 5.62 -0.44
N ILE A 463 -9.19 5.79 0.57
CA ILE A 463 -9.50 7.10 1.15
C ILE A 463 -8.41 7.47 2.14
N VAL A 464 -7.79 8.65 2.01
CA VAL A 464 -6.77 9.14 2.96
C VAL A 464 -7.18 10.48 3.54
N LYS A 465 -7.39 10.52 4.86
CA LYS A 465 -7.74 11.72 5.61
C LYS A 465 -6.75 11.98 6.73
N ALA A 466 -6.33 13.23 6.85
CA ALA A 466 -5.39 13.65 7.90
C ALA A 466 -5.76 15.00 8.48
N LYS A 467 -5.26 15.31 9.66
CA LYS A 467 -5.35 16.66 10.19
C LYS A 467 -4.45 17.63 9.41
N VAL A 468 -3.19 17.27 9.13
CA VAL A 468 -2.21 18.21 8.55
C VAL A 468 -1.67 17.79 7.19
N GLU A 469 -1.30 16.52 7.02
CA GLU A 469 -0.60 16.07 5.80
C GLU A 469 -1.24 14.80 5.26
N SER A 470 -1.85 14.87 4.08
CA SER A 470 -2.53 13.73 3.45
C SER A 470 -2.04 13.48 2.03
N GLY A 471 -1.60 12.25 1.75
CA GLY A 471 -1.18 11.83 0.41
C GLY A 471 -1.59 10.40 0.06
N SER A 472 -2.07 10.15 -1.15
CA SER A 472 -2.64 8.83 -1.50
C SER A 472 -1.62 7.70 -1.46
N LEU A 473 -0.34 7.97 -1.75
CA LEU A 473 0.75 7.00 -1.59
C LEU A 473 1.53 7.29 -0.32
N VAL A 474 2.04 8.52 -0.20
CA VAL A 474 2.96 8.90 0.87
C VAL A 474 2.51 10.23 1.49
N ALA A 475 2.48 10.40 2.82
CA ALA A 475 2.18 11.73 3.35
C ALA A 475 3.39 12.67 3.19
N VAL A 476 4.58 12.23 3.61
CA VAL A 476 5.82 13.02 3.56
C VAL A 476 6.93 12.25 2.84
N SER A 477 7.54 12.88 1.85
CA SER A 477 8.72 12.38 1.13
C SER A 477 9.96 13.13 1.60
N GLU A 478 10.76 12.45 2.43
CA GLU A 478 11.92 13.01 3.12
C GLU A 478 13.16 13.11 2.23
N SER A 479 14.17 13.84 2.70
CA SER A 479 15.43 14.04 1.97
C SER A 479 16.11 12.70 1.64
N GLY A 480 16.39 12.45 0.36
CA GLY A 480 17.04 11.23 -0.13
C GLY A 480 16.07 10.09 -0.45
N SER A 481 14.79 10.25 -0.14
CA SER A 481 13.76 9.26 -0.44
C SER A 481 13.44 9.17 -1.94
N THR A 482 12.91 8.03 -2.36
CA THR A 482 12.40 7.80 -3.72
C THR A 482 10.97 7.30 -3.69
N LEU A 483 10.11 7.90 -4.51
CA LEU A 483 8.76 7.43 -4.84
C LEU A 483 8.63 7.32 -6.35
N GLU A 484 8.61 6.09 -6.86
CA GLU A 484 8.65 5.86 -8.31
C GLU A 484 7.73 4.78 -8.85
N SER A 485 7.45 4.87 -10.14
CA SER A 485 6.74 3.83 -10.91
C SER A 485 5.46 3.34 -10.26
N SER A 486 4.72 4.25 -9.62
CA SER A 486 3.57 3.95 -8.77
C SER A 486 2.37 4.78 -9.21
N TYR A 487 1.16 4.35 -8.84
CA TYR A 487 -0.05 5.16 -9.10
C TYR A 487 -1.02 5.20 -7.93
N ALA A 488 -1.90 6.19 -7.93
CA ALA A 488 -3.00 6.24 -6.99
C ALA A 488 -4.31 6.71 -7.64
N LYS A 489 -5.42 6.22 -7.11
CA LYS A 489 -6.75 6.81 -7.31
C LYS A 489 -7.07 7.69 -6.10
N PRO A 490 -7.00 9.03 -6.22
CA PRO A 490 -7.07 9.90 -5.05
C PRO A 490 -8.50 10.05 -4.54
N ASN A 491 -8.68 9.85 -3.24
CA ASN A 491 -9.74 10.47 -2.44
C ASN A 491 -9.08 10.96 -1.15
N VAL A 492 -8.45 12.14 -1.24
CA VAL A 492 -7.55 12.63 -0.21
C VAL A 492 -7.96 13.98 0.31
N TYR A 493 -7.96 14.11 1.65
CA TYR A 493 -8.35 15.32 2.35
C TYR A 493 -7.41 15.63 3.52
N SER A 494 -7.13 16.92 3.74
CA SER A 494 -6.57 17.37 5.01
C SER A 494 -7.35 18.52 5.65
N GLU A 495 -7.47 18.51 6.97
CA GLU A 495 -8.20 19.55 7.71
C GLU A 495 -7.46 20.89 7.77
N VAL A 496 -6.13 20.89 7.75
CA VAL A 496 -5.36 22.11 8.04
C VAL A 496 -4.45 22.53 6.90
N ASN A 497 -3.74 21.61 6.24
CA ASN A 497 -2.60 22.02 5.43
C ASN A 497 -2.36 21.18 4.17
N ASN A 498 -1.29 20.39 4.15
CA ASN A 498 -0.70 19.89 2.92
C ASN A 498 -1.55 18.73 2.38
N THR A 499 -1.97 18.83 1.11
CA THR A 499 -2.64 17.71 0.45
C THR A 499 -2.09 17.50 -0.94
N GLY A 500 -1.73 16.25 -1.24
CA GLY A 500 -1.25 15.86 -2.57
C GLY A 500 -1.88 14.57 -3.03
N GLY A 501 -2.23 14.49 -4.30
CA GLY A 501 -2.76 13.24 -4.87
C GLY A 501 -1.75 12.10 -4.86
N ILE A 502 -0.44 12.36 -4.81
CA ILE A 502 0.61 11.34 -4.65
C ILE A 502 1.33 11.47 -3.31
N SER A 503 1.91 12.65 -3.05
CA SER A 503 2.62 12.98 -1.81
C SER A 503 2.14 14.29 -1.20
N ALA A 504 1.89 14.40 0.10
CA ALA A 504 1.43 15.67 0.68
C ALA A 504 2.55 16.72 0.72
N TYR A 505 3.75 16.30 1.13
CA TYR A 505 4.89 17.18 1.37
C TYR A 505 6.19 16.53 0.89
N ALA A 506 7.00 17.24 0.09
CA ALA A 506 8.32 16.77 -0.33
C ALA A 506 9.45 17.73 0.06
N TYR A 507 10.53 17.16 0.63
CA TYR A 507 11.74 17.87 1.03
C TYR A 507 12.83 17.86 -0.05
N THR A 508 13.83 18.72 0.13
CA THR A 508 15.02 18.77 -0.74
C THR A 508 15.68 17.40 -0.81
N GLY A 509 16.02 16.96 -2.02
CA GLY A 509 16.66 15.66 -2.25
C GLY A 509 15.69 14.48 -2.37
N ALA A 510 14.40 14.64 -2.08
CA ALA A 510 13.40 13.62 -2.41
C ALA A 510 13.25 13.51 -3.94
N VAL A 511 13.05 12.30 -4.46
CA VAL A 511 12.84 12.02 -5.89
C VAL A 511 11.48 11.40 -6.11
N ILE A 512 10.59 12.11 -6.80
CA ILE A 512 9.24 11.66 -7.15
C ILE A 512 9.16 11.56 -8.66
N LYS A 513 9.15 10.35 -9.22
CA LYS A 513 9.27 10.16 -10.67
C LYS A 513 8.49 9.00 -11.26
N ASN A 514 8.15 9.08 -12.55
CA ASN A 514 7.47 8.03 -13.29
C ASN A 514 6.12 7.59 -12.66
N ASN A 515 5.45 8.46 -11.92
CA ASN A 515 4.18 8.13 -11.26
C ASN A 515 2.98 8.59 -12.10
N ALA A 516 1.84 7.92 -11.90
CA ALA A 516 0.57 8.29 -12.48
C ALA A 516 -0.47 8.60 -11.39
N LEU A 517 -1.25 9.67 -11.58
CA LEU A 517 -2.41 9.95 -10.74
C LEU A 517 -3.70 9.78 -11.55
N LEU A 518 -4.60 8.92 -11.08
CA LEU A 518 -5.88 8.67 -11.74
C LEU A 518 -6.92 9.75 -11.38
N ALA A 519 -8.09 9.68 -11.99
CA ALA A 519 -9.22 10.57 -11.67
C ALA A 519 -9.66 10.40 -10.21
N GLY A 520 -10.03 11.51 -9.56
CA GLY A 520 -10.41 11.52 -8.15
C GLY A 520 -10.30 12.92 -7.53
N THR A 521 -10.47 12.99 -6.21
CA THR A 521 -10.54 14.26 -5.45
C THR A 521 -9.32 14.48 -4.57
N ILE A 522 -8.82 15.71 -4.59
CA ILE A 522 -7.73 16.21 -3.73
C ILE A 522 -8.22 17.52 -3.11
N ASP A 523 -8.59 17.49 -1.83
CA ASP A 523 -9.22 18.62 -1.15
C ASP A 523 -8.54 18.94 0.19
N ASN A 524 -8.73 20.16 0.69
CA ASN A 524 -8.36 20.52 2.07
C ASN A 524 -9.21 21.67 2.60
N GLU A 525 -9.33 21.81 3.92
CA GLU A 525 -10.17 22.87 4.50
C GLU A 525 -9.58 24.27 4.29
N SER A 526 -8.25 24.40 4.40
CA SER A 526 -7.60 25.71 4.41
C SER A 526 -7.46 26.37 3.04
N GLY A 527 -7.66 25.61 1.95
CA GLY A 527 -7.40 26.03 0.58
C GLY A 527 -5.92 26.30 0.25
N GLY A 528 -4.99 26.08 1.19
CA GLY A 528 -3.56 26.36 1.05
C GLY A 528 -2.71 25.11 0.85
N THR A 529 -1.62 25.18 0.07
CA THR A 529 -0.65 24.07 -0.19
C THR A 529 -1.27 22.74 -0.65
N ILE A 530 -1.93 22.79 -1.82
CA ILE A 530 -2.59 21.64 -2.43
C ILE A 530 -2.21 21.48 -3.90
N SER A 531 -2.02 20.24 -4.36
CA SER A 531 -1.67 19.95 -5.75
C SER A 531 -1.93 18.48 -6.13
N ARG A 532 -1.93 18.17 -7.43
CA ARG A 532 -2.12 16.80 -7.92
C ARG A 532 -0.99 15.86 -7.49
N ILE A 533 0.28 16.20 -7.72
CA ILE A 533 1.38 15.30 -7.34
C ILE A 533 1.83 15.60 -5.92
N THR A 534 2.28 16.82 -5.66
CA THR A 534 2.75 17.22 -4.32
C THR A 534 2.21 18.55 -3.84
N GLY A 535 1.51 18.54 -2.69
CA GLY A 535 0.90 19.72 -2.09
C GLY A 535 1.91 20.80 -1.72
N ARG A 536 2.84 20.47 -0.81
CA ARG A 536 3.90 21.36 -0.37
C ARG A 536 5.27 20.93 -0.85
N VAL A 537 6.08 21.90 -1.27
CA VAL A 537 7.46 21.70 -1.72
C VAL A 537 8.39 22.49 -0.81
N ASN A 538 9.35 21.84 -0.16
CA ASN A 538 10.37 22.50 0.66
C ASN A 538 11.77 22.33 0.05
N GLY A 539 12.28 23.43 -0.49
CA GLY A 539 13.53 23.51 -1.22
C GLY A 539 13.44 22.86 -2.60
N THR A 540 14.32 21.91 -2.92
CA THR A 540 14.47 21.37 -4.29
C THR A 540 14.33 19.85 -4.38
N PRO A 541 13.14 19.27 -4.12
CA PRO A 541 12.84 17.90 -4.55
C PRO A 541 12.89 17.79 -6.08
N THR A 542 13.15 16.58 -6.57
CA THR A 542 13.17 16.26 -7.99
C THR A 542 11.83 15.67 -8.41
N PHE A 543 11.16 16.31 -9.37
CA PHE A 543 10.02 15.76 -10.08
C PHE A 543 10.45 15.37 -11.48
N LEU A 544 10.16 14.14 -11.90
CA LEU A 544 10.49 13.68 -13.24
C LEU A 544 9.41 12.76 -13.79
N ASN A 545 8.90 13.06 -14.98
CA ASN A 545 7.99 12.18 -15.71
C ASN A 545 6.75 11.74 -14.90
N ASN A 546 6.17 12.62 -14.09
CA ASN A 546 4.89 12.35 -13.43
C ASN A 546 3.73 12.80 -14.30
N ILE A 547 2.69 11.98 -14.42
CA ILE A 547 1.46 12.28 -15.16
C ILE A 547 0.25 12.28 -14.23
N ALA A 548 -0.79 13.01 -14.59
CA ALA A 548 -2.03 13.05 -13.83
C ALA A 548 -3.24 13.19 -14.76
N SER A 549 -4.31 12.49 -14.43
CA SER A 549 -5.61 12.66 -15.07
C SER A 549 -6.03 14.15 -15.08
N SER A 550 -6.69 14.57 -16.15
CA SER A 550 -7.41 15.85 -16.20
C SER A 550 -8.56 15.93 -15.19
N ASN A 551 -9.06 14.77 -14.75
CA ASN A 551 -10.14 14.59 -13.78
C ASN A 551 -9.61 14.26 -12.37
N ALA A 552 -8.30 14.40 -12.13
CA ALA A 552 -7.76 14.52 -10.79
C ALA A 552 -7.99 15.97 -10.30
N LEU A 553 -9.13 16.19 -9.68
CA LEU A 553 -9.64 17.52 -9.33
C LEU A 553 -9.01 18.00 -8.02
N VAL A 554 -8.60 19.26 -8.02
CA VAL A 554 -8.13 19.93 -6.80
C VAL A 554 -9.19 20.95 -6.41
N GLN A 555 -9.77 20.85 -5.21
CA GLN A 555 -10.86 21.73 -4.76
C GLN A 555 -12.03 21.72 -5.76
N GLY A 556 -12.39 20.52 -6.24
CA GLY A 556 -13.41 20.33 -7.28
C GLY A 556 -13.08 20.93 -8.67
N ALA A 557 -11.88 21.46 -8.89
CA ALA A 557 -11.50 22.15 -10.12
C ALA A 557 -10.41 21.41 -10.92
N VAL A 558 -10.48 21.54 -12.25
CA VAL A 558 -9.45 21.04 -13.16
C VAL A 558 -8.17 21.85 -13.02
N VAL A 559 -7.02 21.18 -12.95
CA VAL A 559 -5.71 21.81 -12.77
C VAL A 559 -5.04 22.16 -14.10
N THR A 560 -4.49 23.38 -14.18
CA THR A 560 -3.72 23.87 -15.34
C THR A 560 -2.24 24.08 -15.02
N GLY A 561 -1.40 24.08 -16.05
CA GLY A 561 0.05 24.33 -15.94
C GLY A 561 0.87 23.16 -15.38
N GLY A 562 0.31 21.95 -15.41
CA GLY A 562 1.03 20.74 -15.02
C GLY A 562 2.07 20.31 -16.06
N THR A 563 3.27 19.95 -15.61
CA THR A 563 4.35 19.42 -16.45
C THR A 563 4.89 18.14 -15.84
N ALA A 564 5.60 17.34 -16.64
CA ALA A 564 6.26 16.12 -16.19
C ALA A 564 7.23 16.34 -15.02
N THR A 565 7.73 17.57 -14.84
CA THR A 565 8.82 17.92 -13.93
C THR A 565 8.38 18.89 -12.83
N ASN A 566 7.08 18.99 -12.53
CA ASN A 566 6.60 19.81 -11.43
C ASN A 566 5.64 19.04 -10.52
N ASN A 567 5.29 19.66 -9.40
CA ASN A 567 4.41 19.10 -8.37
C ASN A 567 2.93 18.97 -8.81
N LYS A 568 2.59 19.29 -10.06
CA LYS A 568 1.24 19.15 -10.63
C LYS A 568 1.15 17.98 -11.63
N GLY A 569 2.27 17.47 -12.13
CA GLY A 569 2.30 16.39 -13.14
C GLY A 569 1.76 16.83 -14.51
N LEU A 570 2.16 16.16 -15.58
CA LEU A 570 1.65 16.41 -16.92
C LEU A 570 0.20 15.92 -17.04
N SER A 571 -0.71 16.78 -17.50
CA SER A 571 -2.11 16.40 -17.69
C SER A 571 -2.27 15.40 -18.85
N VAL A 572 -2.98 14.30 -18.60
CA VAL A 572 -3.38 13.29 -19.59
C VAL A 572 -4.88 12.98 -19.44
N THR A 573 -5.51 12.45 -20.49
CA THR A 573 -6.92 12.04 -20.45
C THR A 573 -7.07 10.68 -19.78
N ASP A 574 -8.23 10.39 -19.18
CA ASP A 574 -8.53 9.05 -18.62
C ASP A 574 -8.39 7.94 -19.66
N ALA A 575 -8.85 8.19 -20.90
CA ALA A 575 -8.66 7.26 -22.01
C ALA A 575 -7.19 6.98 -22.36
N ALA A 576 -6.26 7.87 -22.02
CA ALA A 576 -4.84 7.62 -22.20
C ALA A 576 -4.28 6.79 -21.02
N LEU A 577 -4.78 7.03 -19.80
CA LEU A 577 -4.47 6.21 -18.63
C LEU A 577 -5.06 4.80 -18.72
N ALA A 578 -6.00 4.54 -19.63
CA ALA A 578 -6.47 3.18 -19.94
C ALA A 578 -5.52 2.39 -20.88
N LEU A 579 -4.43 3.00 -21.38
CA LEU A 579 -3.52 2.37 -22.35
C LEU A 579 -2.22 1.90 -21.68
N GLN A 580 -1.86 0.62 -21.88
CA GLN A 580 -0.57 0.06 -21.46
C GLN A 580 0.63 0.91 -21.90
N SER A 581 0.64 1.41 -23.14
CA SER A 581 1.73 2.23 -23.69
C SER A 581 2.01 3.51 -22.91
N THR A 582 1.00 4.03 -22.19
CA THR A 582 1.17 5.19 -21.32
C THR A 582 2.11 4.84 -20.15
N TYR A 583 2.00 3.64 -19.59
CA TYR A 583 2.84 3.21 -18.49
C TYR A 583 4.17 2.64 -18.99
N GLU A 584 4.12 1.70 -19.93
CA GLU A 584 5.29 1.00 -20.44
C GLU A 584 6.23 1.92 -21.23
N THR A 585 5.72 2.59 -22.27
CA THR A 585 6.58 3.39 -23.16
C THR A 585 6.83 4.80 -22.62
N THR A 586 5.82 5.43 -21.98
CA THR A 586 5.97 6.83 -21.52
C THR A 586 6.56 6.92 -20.12
N LEU A 587 6.11 6.08 -19.17
CA LEU A 587 6.63 6.08 -17.81
C LEU A 587 7.80 5.09 -17.60
N GLY A 588 8.04 4.17 -18.55
CA GLY A 588 9.11 3.19 -18.46
C GLY A 588 8.81 2.03 -17.52
N TRP A 589 7.54 1.71 -17.28
CA TRP A 589 7.14 0.63 -16.38
C TRP A 589 7.41 -0.74 -17.00
N ASN A 590 7.83 -1.70 -16.18
CA ASN A 590 8.13 -3.07 -16.62
C ASN A 590 6.85 -3.91 -16.70
N PHE A 591 6.27 -4.00 -17.90
CA PHE A 591 5.13 -4.88 -18.18
C PHE A 591 5.53 -6.33 -18.54
N GLU A 592 6.83 -6.62 -18.64
CA GLU A 592 7.30 -7.99 -18.86
C GLU A 592 7.30 -8.80 -17.56
N GLN A 593 7.46 -8.14 -16.40
CA GLN A 593 7.66 -8.83 -15.12
C GLN A 593 6.82 -8.31 -13.96
N VAL A 594 6.36 -7.05 -13.97
CA VAL A 594 5.75 -6.41 -12.79
C VAL A 594 4.28 -6.10 -13.00
N TRP A 595 3.96 -5.41 -14.10
CA TRP A 595 2.63 -4.85 -14.34
C TRP A 595 1.91 -5.57 -15.48
N GLU A 596 0.60 -5.72 -15.36
CA GLU A 596 -0.28 -6.05 -16.47
C GLU A 596 -1.50 -5.13 -16.45
N MET A 597 -2.25 -5.06 -17.55
CA MET A 597 -3.50 -4.30 -17.58
C MET A 597 -4.66 -5.20 -17.17
N ASP A 598 -5.41 -4.81 -16.15
CA ASP A 598 -6.69 -5.41 -15.85
C ASP A 598 -7.76 -4.92 -16.84
N ALA A 599 -8.45 -5.87 -17.48
CA ALA A 599 -9.40 -5.58 -18.53
C ALA A 599 -10.75 -5.04 -18.02
N ALA A 600 -11.09 -5.29 -16.75
CA ALA A 600 -12.36 -4.85 -16.16
C ALA A 600 -12.29 -3.40 -15.68
N THR A 601 -11.19 -3.04 -15.04
CA THR A 601 -10.95 -1.71 -14.48
C THR A 601 -10.20 -0.78 -15.45
N GLU A 602 -9.61 -1.33 -16.51
CA GLU A 602 -8.74 -0.64 -17.47
C GLU A 602 -7.52 0.02 -16.81
N ARG A 603 -6.94 -0.62 -15.78
CA ARG A 603 -5.82 -0.08 -14.97
C ARG A 603 -4.66 -1.07 -14.89
N PRO A 604 -3.42 -0.58 -14.64
CA PRO A 604 -2.32 -1.45 -14.28
C PRO A 604 -2.58 -2.17 -12.95
N VAL A 605 -2.34 -3.47 -12.91
CA VAL A 605 -2.31 -4.31 -11.71
C VAL A 605 -1.00 -5.09 -11.67
N LEU A 606 -0.64 -5.58 -10.49
CA LEU A 606 0.60 -6.32 -10.28
C LEU A 606 0.39 -7.79 -10.68
N GLN A 607 1.26 -8.32 -11.56
CA GLN A 607 1.13 -9.66 -12.15
C GLN A 607 1.18 -10.81 -11.12
N TYR A 608 1.64 -10.55 -9.91
CA TYR A 608 1.83 -11.57 -8.88
C TYR A 608 0.54 -11.95 -8.17
N PHE A 609 -0.49 -11.10 -8.20
CA PHE A 609 -1.69 -11.29 -7.41
C PHE A 609 -2.78 -12.02 -8.20
N GLY A 610 -3.56 -12.82 -7.49
CA GLY A 610 -4.86 -13.29 -7.98
C GLY A 610 -5.86 -12.14 -8.15
N ALA A 611 -7.11 -12.49 -8.47
CA ALA A 611 -8.19 -11.50 -8.54
C ALA A 611 -8.39 -10.84 -7.16
N VAL A 612 -8.13 -9.53 -7.08
CA VAL A 612 -8.35 -8.74 -5.86
C VAL A 612 -9.86 -8.53 -5.71
N PRO A 613 -10.46 -8.88 -4.55
CA PRO A 613 -11.88 -8.64 -4.31
C PRO A 613 -12.20 -7.15 -4.40
N GLU A 614 -13.22 -6.80 -5.18
CA GLU A 614 -13.80 -5.45 -5.15
C GLU A 614 -14.75 -5.37 -3.95
N PRO A 615 -14.67 -4.32 -3.11
CA PRO A 615 -15.55 -4.18 -1.96
C PRO A 615 -17.02 -4.10 -2.40
N GLU A 616 -17.92 -4.65 -1.58
CA GLU A 616 -19.36 -4.55 -1.82
C GLU A 616 -19.81 -3.08 -1.88
N HIS A 617 -20.83 -2.81 -2.70
CA HIS A 617 -21.28 -1.46 -3.04
C HIS A 617 -21.58 -0.58 -1.81
N ASN A 618 -20.69 0.39 -1.55
CA ASN A 618 -20.86 1.60 -0.74
C ASN A 618 -21.71 1.45 0.55
N PRO A 619 -21.35 0.55 1.49
CA PRO A 619 -22.05 0.44 2.75
C PRO A 619 -21.82 1.70 3.59
N ILE A 620 -22.87 2.24 4.22
CA ILE A 620 -22.74 3.39 5.13
C ILE A 620 -21.77 3.10 6.29
N ILE A 621 -21.61 1.82 6.65
CA ILE A 621 -20.61 1.30 7.58
C ILE A 621 -19.51 0.60 6.77
N PHE A 622 -18.33 1.20 6.68
CA PHE A 622 -17.17 0.56 6.04
C PHE A 622 -16.51 -0.47 6.97
N ARG A 623 -16.23 -0.08 8.22
CA ARG A 623 -15.62 -0.97 9.22
C ARG A 623 -16.11 -0.67 10.62
N VAL A 624 -16.63 -1.69 11.29
CA VAL A 624 -16.91 -1.65 12.72
C VAL A 624 -15.61 -1.74 13.51
N LEU A 625 -15.40 -0.79 14.42
CA LEU A 625 -14.24 -0.72 15.33
C LEU A 625 -14.61 -1.19 16.74
N ARG A 626 -15.85 -0.91 17.16
CA ARG A 626 -16.43 -1.32 18.43
C ARG A 626 -17.92 -1.59 18.24
N ASP A 627 -18.41 -2.63 18.88
CA ASP A 627 -19.82 -2.99 18.90
C ASP A 627 -20.15 -3.73 20.20
N GLU A 628 -20.68 -3.00 21.17
CA GLU A 628 -20.91 -3.47 22.53
C GLU A 628 -22.39 -3.29 22.88
N THR A 629 -23.02 -4.28 23.52
CA THR A 629 -24.43 -4.21 23.91
C THR A 629 -24.59 -4.52 25.39
N GLU A 630 -25.39 -3.71 26.07
CA GLU A 630 -25.76 -3.81 27.48
C GLU A 630 -27.29 -3.97 27.60
N LEU A 631 -27.72 -5.02 28.28
CA LEU A 631 -29.13 -5.22 28.62
C LEU A 631 -29.51 -4.31 29.79
N LEU A 632 -30.40 -3.35 29.57
CA LEU A 632 -30.87 -2.42 30.60
C LEU A 632 -32.07 -3.00 31.36
N SER A 633 -32.98 -3.67 30.65
CA SER A 633 -34.14 -4.36 31.20
C SER A 633 -34.68 -5.36 30.17
N THR A 634 -35.69 -6.17 30.53
CA THR A 634 -36.23 -7.17 29.59
C THR A 634 -36.85 -6.49 28.37
N GLY A 635 -36.20 -6.65 27.20
CA GLY A 635 -36.62 -6.04 25.94
C GLY A 635 -36.13 -4.61 25.74
N VAL A 636 -35.19 -4.12 26.56
CA VAL A 636 -34.53 -2.82 26.35
C VAL A 636 -33.01 -2.98 26.43
N ASP A 637 -32.33 -2.69 25.32
CA ASP A 637 -30.88 -2.80 25.18
C ASP A 637 -30.26 -1.44 24.84
N HIS A 638 -29.08 -1.15 25.36
CA HIS A 638 -28.20 -0.07 24.90
C HIS A 638 -27.02 -0.66 24.15
N ARG A 639 -26.82 -0.23 22.91
CA ARG A 639 -25.71 -0.64 22.05
C ARG A 639 -24.82 0.55 21.71
N GLN A 640 -23.51 0.40 21.90
CA GLN A 640 -22.50 1.37 21.49
C GLN A 640 -21.75 0.88 20.27
N MET A 641 -21.74 1.71 19.22
CA MET A 641 -21.04 1.41 17.98
C MET A 641 -20.04 2.52 17.64
N ASP A 642 -18.80 2.12 17.40
CA ASP A 642 -17.80 2.99 16.77
C ASP A 642 -17.42 2.36 15.43
N PHE A 643 -17.41 3.16 14.37
CA PHE A 643 -17.12 2.66 13.04
C PHE A 643 -16.52 3.73 12.13
N VAL A 644 -15.91 3.29 11.04
CA VAL A 644 -15.53 4.14 9.91
C VAL A 644 -16.66 4.04 8.88
N ASP A 645 -17.17 5.18 8.41
CA ASP A 645 -18.17 5.23 7.35
C ASP A 645 -17.54 5.05 5.95
N ALA A 646 -18.38 4.86 4.93
CA ALA A 646 -17.95 4.71 3.54
C ALA A 646 -17.11 5.87 3.00
N ASN A 647 -17.22 7.05 3.62
CA ASN A 647 -16.48 8.24 3.24
C ASN A 647 -15.18 8.40 4.06
N GLY A 648 -14.84 7.43 4.92
CA GLY A 648 -13.63 7.42 5.73
C GLY A 648 -13.67 8.33 6.97
N PHE A 649 -14.86 8.70 7.43
CA PHE A 649 -15.03 9.42 8.69
C PHE A 649 -15.35 8.47 9.84
N VAL A 650 -14.82 8.78 11.01
CA VAL A 650 -15.16 8.05 12.23
C VAL A 650 -16.52 8.51 12.72
N GLN A 651 -17.35 7.54 13.10
CA GLN A 651 -18.68 7.72 13.66
C GLN A 651 -18.77 7.02 15.01
N LYS A 652 -19.44 7.67 15.96
CA LYS A 652 -19.78 7.09 17.27
C LYS A 652 -21.28 7.20 17.48
N ALA A 653 -21.93 6.05 17.61
CA ALA A 653 -23.37 5.94 17.71
C ALA A 653 -23.76 5.19 19.00
N ASN A 654 -24.85 5.65 19.61
CA ASN A 654 -25.53 5.00 20.70
C ASN A 654 -26.93 4.63 20.21
N ILE A 655 -27.30 3.35 20.36
CA ILE A 655 -28.58 2.81 19.96
C ILE A 655 -29.31 2.32 21.20
N ILE A 656 -30.57 2.68 21.36
CA ILE A 656 -31.46 2.14 22.40
C ILE A 656 -32.56 1.37 21.67
N ASP A 657 -32.53 0.05 21.77
CA ASP A 657 -33.55 -0.83 21.20
C ASP A 657 -34.64 -1.12 22.24
N VAL A 658 -35.91 -1.05 21.83
CA VAL A 658 -37.09 -1.19 22.70
C VAL A 658 -38.10 -2.14 22.06
N ASP A 659 -38.32 -3.28 22.72
CA ASP A 659 -39.41 -4.19 22.42
C ASP A 659 -40.71 -3.68 23.05
N ILE A 660 -41.46 -2.89 22.28
CA ILE A 660 -42.74 -2.33 22.70
C ILE A 660 -43.90 -3.34 22.61
N SER A 661 -43.65 -4.57 22.13
CA SER A 661 -44.65 -5.63 22.17
C SER A 661 -44.82 -6.21 23.59
N LEU A 662 -43.83 -5.96 24.45
CA LEU A 662 -43.87 -6.30 25.85
C LEU A 662 -44.66 -5.24 26.63
N PRO A 663 -45.76 -5.59 27.31
CA PRO A 663 -46.64 -4.62 27.95
C PRO A 663 -45.98 -3.77 29.03
N GLN A 664 -44.89 -4.25 29.63
CA GLN A 664 -44.17 -3.49 30.66
C GLN A 664 -43.29 -2.37 30.09
N ASN A 665 -43.04 -2.34 28.77
CA ASN A 665 -42.16 -1.36 28.14
C ASN A 665 -42.98 -0.22 27.53
N HIS A 666 -42.73 1.00 27.98
CA HIS A 666 -43.44 2.20 27.52
C HIS A 666 -42.48 3.25 26.99
N ILE A 667 -42.94 4.07 26.05
CA ILE A 667 -42.21 5.24 25.55
C ILE A 667 -43.10 6.46 25.76
N ILE A 668 -42.57 7.49 26.41
CA ILE A 668 -43.29 8.75 26.66
C ILE A 668 -42.52 9.95 26.14
N VAL A 669 -43.23 11.06 25.90
CA VAL A 669 -42.63 12.37 25.78
C VAL A 669 -42.25 12.84 27.20
N GLY A 670 -40.94 12.92 27.44
CA GLY A 670 -40.38 13.45 28.67
C GLY A 670 -40.24 14.96 28.62
N VAL A 671 -40.53 15.62 29.73
CA VAL A 671 -40.17 17.02 30.01
C VAL A 671 -39.74 17.12 31.48
N LYS A 672 -39.13 18.24 31.88
CA LYS A 672 -38.70 18.41 33.28
C LYS A 672 -39.89 18.34 34.24
N ASP A 673 -39.71 17.60 35.33
CA ASP A 673 -40.71 17.34 36.37
C ASP A 673 -41.96 16.57 35.88
N ASN A 674 -41.89 15.93 34.70
CA ASN A 674 -42.96 15.14 34.08
C ASN A 674 -44.33 15.84 34.06
N GLN A 675 -44.31 17.16 33.88
CA GLN A 675 -45.52 17.97 33.81
C GLN A 675 -46.06 18.05 32.37
N ILE A 676 -47.33 18.40 32.20
CA ILE A 676 -47.86 18.78 30.88
C ILE A 676 -47.45 20.24 30.63
N PRO A 677 -46.75 20.57 29.51
CA PRO A 677 -46.41 21.95 29.20
C PRO A 677 -47.64 22.86 29.19
N PRO A 678 -47.60 24.02 29.88
CA PRO A 678 -48.74 24.93 29.94
C PRO A 678 -49.02 25.56 28.58
N THR A 679 -50.30 25.63 28.21
CA THR A 679 -50.75 26.27 26.96
C THR A 679 -51.75 27.39 27.22
N ASP A 680 -51.88 28.28 26.24
CA ASP A 680 -52.97 29.25 26.20
C ASP A 680 -54.28 28.61 25.68
N ALA A 681 -55.29 29.44 25.43
CA ALA A 681 -56.60 28.98 24.96
C ALA A 681 -56.58 28.43 23.52
N ASN A 682 -55.53 28.73 22.73
CA ASN A 682 -55.36 28.22 21.38
C ASN A 682 -54.56 26.91 21.34
N GLY A 683 -53.96 26.50 22.47
CA GLY A 683 -53.04 25.37 22.56
C GLY A 683 -51.57 25.77 22.36
N ASP A 684 -51.26 27.07 22.31
CA ASP A 684 -49.89 27.55 22.11
C ASP A 684 -49.13 27.54 23.43
N TYR A 685 -47.86 27.12 23.42
CA TYR A 685 -47.04 27.01 24.63
C TYR A 685 -46.85 28.36 25.35
N ILE A 686 -47.02 28.35 26.68
CA ILE A 686 -46.74 29.50 27.55
C ILE A 686 -45.41 29.28 28.25
N ARG A 687 -44.38 30.02 27.83
CA ARG A 687 -43.07 30.00 28.48
C ARG A 687 -43.17 30.48 29.93
N THR A 688 -42.92 29.57 30.87
CA THR A 688 -42.79 29.84 32.31
C THR A 688 -41.32 29.76 32.71
N VAL A 689 -40.87 30.68 33.57
CA VAL A 689 -39.47 30.76 33.99
C VAL A 689 -39.29 30.71 35.51
N ASP A 690 -38.16 30.17 35.95
CA ASP A 690 -37.72 30.21 37.34
C ASP A 690 -37.17 31.59 37.75
N ALA A 691 -36.68 31.72 38.98
CA ALA A 691 -36.15 32.98 39.52
C ALA A 691 -34.88 33.45 38.78
N GLU A 692 -34.17 32.52 38.15
CA GLU A 692 -32.97 32.73 37.36
C GLU A 692 -33.28 33.00 35.88
N GLY A 693 -34.56 32.89 35.46
CA GLY A 693 -35.03 33.17 34.11
C GLY A 693 -34.94 31.97 33.15
N HIS A 694 -34.62 30.78 33.66
CA HIS A 694 -34.61 29.54 32.88
C HIS A 694 -36.02 29.03 32.68
N ASP A 695 -36.28 28.45 31.51
CA ASP A 695 -37.56 27.82 31.21
C ASP A 695 -37.77 26.59 32.12
N VAL A 696 -38.89 26.52 32.84
CA VAL A 696 -39.15 25.45 33.81
C VAL A 696 -39.55 24.11 33.17
N ILE A 697 -39.92 24.10 31.88
CA ILE A 697 -40.20 22.88 31.13
C ILE A 697 -38.90 22.26 30.61
N LYS A 698 -37.92 23.09 30.30
CA LYS A 698 -36.65 22.65 29.72
C LYS A 698 -35.74 22.03 30.78
N GLY A 699 -34.97 21.05 30.33
CA GLY A 699 -33.90 20.42 31.10
C GLY A 699 -33.14 19.47 30.20
N ASN A 700 -31.88 19.18 30.51
CA ASN A 700 -31.16 18.14 29.79
C ASN A 700 -31.84 16.77 30.01
N VAL A 701 -31.58 15.82 29.10
CA VAL A 701 -32.26 14.52 29.07
C VAL A 701 -32.11 13.74 30.39
N ALA A 702 -30.93 13.80 31.03
CA ALA A 702 -30.72 13.14 32.33
C ALA A 702 -31.58 13.74 33.44
N VAL A 703 -31.75 15.07 33.46
CA VAL A 703 -32.65 15.76 34.39
C VAL A 703 -34.11 15.40 34.11
N GLN A 704 -34.52 15.35 32.85
CA GLN A 704 -35.89 14.96 32.49
C GLN A 704 -36.17 13.51 32.91
N ALA A 705 -35.24 12.58 32.68
CA ALA A 705 -35.34 11.20 33.15
C ALA A 705 -35.40 11.12 34.68
N ALA A 706 -34.52 11.83 35.40
CA ALA A 706 -34.46 11.81 36.86
C ALA A 706 -35.68 12.42 37.55
N THR A 707 -36.32 13.39 36.90
CA THR A 707 -37.52 14.07 37.42
C THR A 707 -38.82 13.42 36.95
N THR A 708 -38.73 12.39 36.10
CA THR A 708 -39.87 11.58 35.69
C THR A 708 -40.18 10.53 36.74
N VAL A 709 -41.25 10.77 37.49
CA VAL A 709 -41.72 9.86 38.56
C VAL A 709 -43.11 9.36 38.20
N ILE A 710 -43.20 8.08 37.84
CA ILE A 710 -44.45 7.38 37.55
C ILE A 710 -44.56 6.20 38.54
N PRO A 711 -45.59 6.14 39.40
CA PRO A 711 -45.69 5.08 40.40
C PRO A 711 -45.69 3.67 39.79
N GLY A 712 -44.71 2.85 40.17
CA GLY A 712 -44.59 1.47 39.69
C GLY A 712 -43.82 1.32 38.37
N GLU A 713 -43.26 2.40 37.83
CA GLU A 713 -42.44 2.39 36.63
C GLU A 713 -41.12 3.14 36.89
N LYS A 714 -40.07 2.75 36.18
CA LYS A 714 -38.77 3.43 36.18
C LYS A 714 -38.35 3.77 34.76
N VAL A 715 -37.75 4.95 34.57
CA VAL A 715 -37.07 5.26 33.31
C VAL A 715 -35.76 4.47 33.27
N VAL A 716 -35.54 3.70 32.20
CA VAL A 716 -34.31 2.91 32.02
C VAL A 716 -33.38 3.53 30.99
N ALA A 717 -33.91 4.30 30.04
CA ALA A 717 -33.15 4.97 29.01
C ALA A 717 -33.90 6.18 28.45
N GLY A 718 -33.21 7.02 27.68
CA GLY A 718 -33.87 8.09 26.95
C GLY A 718 -32.95 8.82 25.96
N VAL A 719 -33.57 9.51 25.01
CA VAL A 719 -32.90 10.42 24.09
C VAL A 719 -33.57 11.79 24.08
N ASN A 720 -32.92 12.82 23.55
CA ASN A 720 -33.60 14.09 23.32
C ASN A 720 -34.73 13.94 22.29
N GLY A 721 -35.74 14.78 22.41
CA GLY A 721 -36.93 14.74 21.57
C GLY A 721 -36.90 15.81 20.48
N GLU A 722 -37.93 16.64 20.48
CA GLU A 722 -38.30 17.49 19.36
C GLU A 722 -37.53 18.81 19.27
N PHE A 723 -37.51 19.36 18.06
CA PHE A 723 -37.00 20.71 17.79
C PHE A 723 -37.81 21.76 18.52
N TYR A 724 -37.17 22.86 18.92
CA TYR A 724 -37.85 23.89 19.70
C TYR A 724 -37.27 25.29 19.46
N THR A 725 -38.06 26.29 19.86
CA THR A 725 -37.64 27.69 19.98
C THR A 725 -37.83 28.18 21.42
N GLU A 726 -37.73 29.49 21.66
CA GLU A 726 -38.16 30.07 22.93
C GLU A 726 -39.69 30.11 23.08
N GLN A 727 -40.42 30.01 21.98
CA GLN A 727 -41.87 30.06 21.94
C GLN A 727 -42.54 28.69 22.08
N GLY A 728 -41.79 27.59 22.10
CA GLY A 728 -42.32 26.23 22.30
C GLY A 728 -41.70 25.20 21.36
N PRO A 729 -42.34 24.03 21.21
CA PRO A 729 -41.91 23.02 20.24
C PRO A 729 -42.09 23.55 18.81
N GLU A 730 -41.30 23.07 17.85
CA GLU A 730 -41.48 23.42 16.44
C GLU A 730 -42.69 22.71 15.83
N GLY A 731 -42.95 21.45 16.21
CA GLY A 731 -44.07 20.66 15.73
C GLY A 731 -45.14 20.43 16.81
N TYR A 732 -46.16 19.64 16.46
CA TYR A 732 -47.22 19.28 17.40
C TYR A 732 -46.72 18.29 18.45
N MET A 733 -47.12 18.54 19.70
CA MET A 733 -46.82 17.68 20.84
C MET A 733 -48.08 17.22 21.55
N ILE A 734 -48.07 15.96 22.00
CA ILE A 734 -49.05 15.37 22.91
C ILE A 734 -48.25 14.64 23.99
N LYS A 735 -48.59 14.86 25.25
CA LYS A 735 -47.96 14.19 26.39
C LYS A 735 -49.05 13.64 27.29
N ASP A 736 -48.96 12.37 27.68
CA ASP A 736 -49.90 11.71 28.59
C ASP A 736 -51.38 11.89 28.18
N GLY A 737 -51.67 11.84 26.87
CA GLY A 737 -53.01 12.07 26.32
C GLY A 737 -53.56 13.49 26.49
N SER A 738 -52.67 14.49 26.66
CA SER A 738 -53.07 15.90 26.77
C SER A 738 -53.79 16.40 25.52
N SER A 739 -54.45 17.56 25.63
CA SER A 739 -54.76 18.36 24.44
C SER A 739 -53.50 18.65 23.65
N ILE A 740 -53.65 18.85 22.33
CA ILE A 740 -52.53 19.18 21.43
C ILE A 740 -51.86 20.48 21.90
N ILE A 741 -50.55 20.40 22.07
CA ILE A 741 -49.66 21.55 22.26
C ILE A 741 -49.16 21.95 20.87
N ASN A 742 -49.53 23.15 20.42
CA ASN A 742 -49.21 23.61 19.08
C ASN A 742 -47.73 23.96 18.95
N GLY A 743 -47.14 23.50 17.83
CA GLY A 743 -45.82 23.91 17.42
C GLY A 743 -45.82 25.26 16.70
N VAL A 744 -44.68 25.94 16.73
CA VAL A 744 -44.50 27.23 16.04
C VAL A 744 -44.17 27.10 14.55
N ARG A 745 -43.90 25.88 14.06
CA ARG A 745 -43.53 25.57 12.67
C ARG A 745 -44.33 24.38 12.14
N VAL A 746 -45.64 24.54 12.16
CA VAL A 746 -46.64 23.61 11.62
C VAL A 746 -47.49 24.29 10.55
N PRO A 747 -48.16 23.54 9.66
CA PRO A 747 -48.99 24.13 8.62
C PRO A 747 -50.02 25.13 9.19
N GLY A 748 -50.00 26.36 8.69
CA GLY A 748 -50.92 27.42 9.08
C GLY A 748 -50.50 28.30 10.27
N ALA A 749 -49.40 27.98 10.96
CA ALA A 749 -48.92 28.77 12.11
C ALA A 749 -48.33 30.14 11.70
N ASP A 750 -47.49 30.17 10.67
CA ASP A 750 -46.80 31.39 10.20
C ASP A 750 -46.99 31.67 8.69
N GLY A 751 -47.81 30.85 8.02
CA GLY A 751 -48.10 30.97 6.59
C GLY A 751 -47.08 30.30 5.66
N LYS A 752 -46.07 29.60 6.20
CA LYS A 752 -45.14 28.77 5.41
C LYS A 752 -45.59 27.32 5.29
N ASP A 753 -45.10 26.66 4.26
CA ASP A 753 -45.19 25.21 4.10
C ASP A 753 -43.96 24.52 4.68
N TYR A 754 -44.20 23.49 5.52
CA TYR A 754 -43.14 22.70 6.17
C TYR A 754 -43.19 21.23 5.72
N PRO A 755 -42.85 20.93 4.45
CA PRO A 755 -43.09 19.61 3.83
C PRO A 755 -42.27 18.47 4.44
N PHE A 756 -41.19 18.79 5.15
CA PHE A 756 -40.31 17.82 5.79
C PHE A 756 -40.65 17.59 7.27
N HIS A 757 -41.56 18.38 7.84
CA HIS A 757 -41.97 18.19 9.23
C HIS A 757 -42.95 17.01 9.35
N GLY A 758 -42.80 16.27 10.44
CA GLY A 758 -43.64 15.13 10.77
C GLY A 758 -43.58 14.85 12.26
N PHE A 759 -44.07 13.69 12.68
CA PHE A 759 -44.11 13.29 14.08
C PHE A 759 -43.83 11.81 14.24
N PHE A 760 -43.26 11.48 15.40
CA PHE A 760 -43.31 10.17 16.01
C PHE A 760 -44.41 10.18 17.08
N GLY A 761 -45.18 9.12 17.18
CA GLY A 761 -46.22 9.01 18.19
C GLY A 761 -46.43 7.59 18.69
N ILE A 762 -46.93 7.49 19.91
CA ILE A 762 -47.45 6.27 20.52
C ILE A 762 -48.97 6.43 20.63
N LYS A 763 -49.70 5.47 20.08
CA LYS A 763 -51.17 5.45 20.14
C LYS A 763 -51.66 4.99 21.51
N ASP A 764 -52.94 5.22 21.79
CA ASP A 764 -53.62 4.74 23.00
C ASP A 764 -53.52 3.20 23.18
N ASP A 765 -53.34 2.45 22.11
CA ASP A 765 -53.15 0.99 22.13
C ASP A 765 -51.68 0.55 22.31
N GLY A 766 -50.76 1.50 22.48
CA GLY A 766 -49.32 1.27 22.65
C GLY A 766 -48.55 1.12 21.34
N THR A 767 -49.20 1.14 20.17
CA THR A 767 -48.51 1.00 18.88
C THR A 767 -47.81 2.30 18.48
N ALA A 768 -46.58 2.17 17.95
CA ALA A 768 -45.80 3.30 17.46
C ALA A 768 -46.11 3.64 16.00
N MET A 769 -46.00 4.93 15.65
CA MET A 769 -46.10 5.39 14.26
C MET A 769 -45.20 6.60 13.96
N ILE A 770 -44.82 6.74 12.70
CA ILE A 770 -44.26 7.98 12.14
C ILE A 770 -45.23 8.49 11.06
N GLY A 771 -45.46 9.80 11.02
CA GLY A 771 -46.39 10.43 10.07
C GLY A 771 -46.00 11.85 9.67
N ASN A 772 -46.59 12.34 8.58
CA ASN A 772 -46.51 13.75 8.17
C ASN A 772 -47.66 14.59 8.77
N TYR A 773 -47.49 15.92 8.82
CA TYR A 773 -48.51 16.83 9.35
C TYR A 773 -49.71 17.11 8.43
N ALA A 774 -49.81 16.44 7.28
CA ALA A 774 -50.99 16.50 6.45
C ALA A 774 -51.93 15.33 6.79
N ALA A 775 -52.02 14.32 5.93
CA ALA A 775 -53.01 13.26 6.07
C ALA A 775 -52.78 12.38 7.31
N ASP A 776 -51.52 12.09 7.67
CA ASP A 776 -51.25 11.15 8.75
C ASP A 776 -51.63 11.74 10.11
N TRP A 777 -51.29 13.01 10.36
CA TRP A 777 -51.69 13.71 11.57
C TRP A 777 -53.21 13.80 11.70
N GLU A 778 -53.89 14.33 10.69
CA GLU A 778 -55.35 14.52 10.74
C GLU A 778 -56.12 13.21 10.92
N ASN A 779 -55.60 12.09 10.42
CA ASN A 779 -56.24 10.78 10.55
C ASN A 779 -55.97 10.09 11.89
N ASN A 780 -54.96 10.50 12.66
CA ASN A 780 -54.51 9.75 13.84
C ASN A 780 -54.42 10.58 15.13
N LYS A 781 -54.46 11.92 15.07
CA LYS A 781 -54.25 12.79 16.24
C LYS A 781 -55.18 12.51 17.43
N ASP A 782 -56.38 12.01 17.18
CA ASP A 782 -57.36 11.69 18.22
C ASP A 782 -57.08 10.33 18.91
N ASP A 783 -56.21 9.50 18.34
CA ASP A 783 -55.81 8.17 18.86
C ASP A 783 -54.38 8.19 19.47
N LEU A 784 -53.73 9.35 19.53
CA LEU A 784 -52.35 9.50 20.02
C LEU A 784 -52.34 9.79 21.53
N TYR A 785 -51.59 8.96 22.27
CA TYR A 785 -51.30 9.18 23.69
C TYR A 785 -50.04 10.02 23.88
N GLU A 786 -49.05 9.81 23.01
CA GLU A 786 -47.80 10.56 22.96
C GLU A 786 -47.55 11.03 21.52
N ALA A 787 -47.07 12.25 21.36
CA ALA A 787 -46.59 12.76 20.08
C ALA A 787 -45.42 13.71 20.27
N SER A 788 -44.36 13.45 19.51
CA SER A 788 -43.19 14.31 19.41
C SER A 788 -42.86 14.49 17.93
N GLY A 789 -42.93 15.71 17.45
CA GLY A 789 -42.50 16.11 16.13
C GLY A 789 -41.01 15.94 15.86
N GLY A 790 -40.71 15.94 14.57
CA GLY A 790 -39.40 15.80 13.99
C GLY A 790 -39.39 16.30 12.56
N GLN A 791 -38.28 16.09 11.87
CA GLN A 791 -38.09 16.47 10.49
C GLN A 791 -37.50 15.32 9.70
N TYR A 792 -37.71 15.32 8.39
CA TYR A 792 -37.19 14.34 7.45
C TYR A 792 -37.60 12.91 7.82
N TRP A 793 -38.68 12.42 7.20
CA TRP A 793 -39.05 11.01 7.29
C TRP A 793 -38.10 10.19 6.41
N MET A 794 -36.92 9.90 6.95
CA MET A 794 -35.73 9.39 6.26
C MET A 794 -35.87 7.97 5.74
N VAL A 795 -36.67 7.11 6.39
CA VAL A 795 -36.95 5.76 5.90
C VAL A 795 -38.46 5.57 5.82
N LYS A 796 -38.96 5.15 4.65
CA LYS A 796 -40.37 4.86 4.41
C LYS A 796 -40.51 3.48 3.81
N ASN A 797 -41.22 2.60 4.50
CA ASN A 797 -41.45 1.22 4.07
C ASN A 797 -40.16 0.46 3.71
N GLY A 798 -39.11 0.61 4.53
CA GLY A 798 -37.80 -0.01 4.34
C GLY A 798 -36.94 0.66 3.25
N VAL A 799 -37.36 1.81 2.72
CA VAL A 799 -36.62 2.55 1.68
C VAL A 799 -36.11 3.88 2.26
N ALA A 800 -34.78 4.05 2.26
CA ALA A 800 -34.15 5.32 2.60
C ALA A 800 -34.53 6.39 1.54
N GLN A 801 -34.87 7.58 2.00
CA GLN A 801 -35.30 8.71 1.18
C GLN A 801 -34.11 9.61 0.83
N ASP A 802 -34.15 10.22 -0.35
CA ASP A 802 -33.19 11.22 -0.82
C ASP A 802 -33.86 12.60 -0.83
N PHE A 803 -33.24 13.57 -0.17
CA PHE A 803 -33.76 14.94 -0.06
C PHE A 803 -32.97 15.94 -0.89
N ASN A 804 -31.92 15.48 -1.60
CA ASN A 804 -31.10 16.35 -2.43
C ASN A 804 -31.92 17.01 -3.54
N GLY A 805 -31.78 18.34 -3.64
CA GLY A 805 -32.54 19.15 -4.59
C GLY A 805 -34.01 19.38 -4.21
N LEU A 806 -34.51 18.81 -3.10
CA LEU A 806 -35.84 19.09 -2.57
C LEU A 806 -35.83 20.20 -1.51
N VAL A 807 -34.70 20.38 -0.82
CA VAL A 807 -34.53 21.43 0.18
C VAL A 807 -34.25 22.77 -0.50
N ILE A 808 -35.07 23.78 -0.16
CA ILE A 808 -34.95 25.13 -0.72
C ILE A 808 -33.66 25.77 -0.20
N SER A 809 -32.74 26.09 -1.12
CA SER A 809 -31.45 26.71 -0.80
C SER A 809 -31.40 28.22 -1.09
N ASP A 810 -32.40 28.79 -1.75
CA ASP A 810 -32.46 30.21 -2.10
C ASP A 810 -33.18 31.00 -0.98
N PRO A 811 -32.48 31.89 -0.25
CA PRO A 811 -33.08 32.68 0.83
C PRO A 811 -34.17 33.66 0.38
N SER A 812 -34.32 33.89 -0.94
CA SER A 812 -35.36 34.76 -1.50
C SER A 812 -36.70 34.06 -1.75
N ASP A 813 -36.74 32.73 -1.67
CA ASP A 813 -37.98 31.96 -1.79
C ASP A 813 -38.88 32.19 -0.55
N PRO A 814 -40.20 32.47 -0.72
CA PRO A 814 -41.11 32.70 0.41
C PRO A 814 -41.23 31.51 1.36
N ASN A 815 -40.96 30.28 0.89
CA ASN A 815 -40.96 29.06 1.68
C ASN A 815 -39.55 28.65 2.14
N TYR A 816 -38.53 29.50 1.95
CA TYR A 816 -37.22 29.26 2.52
C TYR A 816 -37.30 29.19 4.05
N ASP A 817 -36.71 28.13 4.58
CA ASP A 817 -36.53 27.94 6.00
C ASP A 817 -35.05 27.66 6.30
N GLU A 818 -34.41 28.64 6.93
CA GLU A 818 -32.98 28.62 7.25
C GLU A 818 -32.60 27.42 8.11
N GLN A 819 -33.45 27.03 9.05
CA GLN A 819 -33.17 25.93 9.97
C GLN A 819 -33.20 24.59 9.24
N THR A 820 -34.21 24.36 8.40
CA THR A 820 -34.34 23.17 7.55
C THR A 820 -33.15 23.08 6.59
N TYR A 821 -32.77 24.18 5.94
CA TYR A 821 -31.59 24.22 5.07
C TYR A 821 -30.29 23.92 5.84
N TYR A 822 -30.05 24.60 6.97
CA TYR A 822 -28.87 24.38 7.81
C TYR A 822 -28.73 22.93 8.30
N ARG A 823 -29.86 22.30 8.68
CA ARG A 823 -29.90 20.91 9.15
C ARG A 823 -29.62 19.90 8.02
N HIS A 824 -29.83 20.29 6.75
CA HIS A 824 -29.60 19.46 5.56
C HIS A 824 -28.20 19.63 4.98
N ALA A 825 -27.71 20.87 4.92
CA ALA A 825 -26.54 21.26 4.14
C ALA A 825 -25.20 20.73 4.67
N ASP A 826 -25.14 20.28 5.93
CA ASP A 826 -23.91 19.86 6.62
C ASP A 826 -24.11 18.58 7.45
N ARG A 827 -22.97 17.94 7.78
CA ARG A 827 -22.93 16.87 8.79
C ARG A 827 -23.12 17.46 10.19
N HIS A 828 -23.97 16.83 10.99
CA HIS A 828 -24.21 17.21 12.38
C HIS A 828 -24.24 15.97 13.29
N PRO A 829 -24.08 16.14 14.62
CA PRO A 829 -24.64 15.20 15.57
C PRO A 829 -26.13 15.02 15.30
N ARG A 830 -26.65 13.81 15.41
CA ARG A 830 -28.03 13.48 15.05
C ARG A 830 -28.70 12.65 16.12
N THR A 831 -29.99 12.87 16.30
CA THR A 831 -30.89 11.96 17.01
C THR A 831 -31.97 11.51 16.05
N ALA A 832 -32.31 10.23 16.05
CA ALA A 832 -33.37 9.66 15.24
C ALA A 832 -34.17 8.61 16.00
N VAL A 833 -35.41 8.44 15.57
CA VAL A 833 -36.28 7.35 15.99
C VAL A 833 -36.60 6.47 14.80
N GLY A 834 -36.52 5.16 14.99
CA GLY A 834 -36.81 4.12 14.01
C GLY A 834 -37.89 3.18 14.50
N ILE A 835 -38.71 2.70 13.57
CA ILE A 835 -39.69 1.62 13.79
C ILE A 835 -39.29 0.46 12.87
N ARG A 836 -39.10 -0.71 13.47
CA ARG A 836 -38.79 -1.98 12.79
C ARG A 836 -40.04 -2.54 12.12
N SER A 837 -39.88 -3.51 11.22
CA SER A 837 -41.02 -4.11 10.51
C SER A 837 -41.99 -4.90 11.41
N ASP A 838 -41.52 -5.30 12.60
CA ASP A 838 -42.31 -5.97 13.64
C ASP A 838 -43.00 -4.98 14.60
N GLY A 839 -42.77 -3.67 14.44
CA GLY A 839 -43.32 -2.61 15.28
C GLY A 839 -42.38 -2.15 16.40
N ASN A 840 -41.28 -2.86 16.67
CA ASN A 840 -40.34 -2.47 17.72
C ASN A 840 -39.67 -1.13 17.41
N VAL A 841 -39.40 -0.35 18.45
CA VAL A 841 -38.86 1.01 18.32
C VAL A 841 -37.39 1.01 18.71
N PHE A 842 -36.60 1.83 18.04
CA PHE A 842 -35.23 2.09 18.47
C PHE A 842 -34.86 3.55 18.27
N PHE A 843 -33.99 4.05 19.15
CA PHE A 843 -33.44 5.39 19.06
C PHE A 843 -31.97 5.31 18.69
N VAL A 844 -31.50 6.30 17.92
CA VAL A 844 -30.10 6.42 17.53
C VAL A 844 -29.64 7.83 17.85
N VAL A 845 -28.52 7.94 18.57
CA VAL A 845 -27.78 9.18 18.79
C VAL A 845 -26.38 9.03 18.21
N VAL A 846 -26.08 9.82 17.19
CA VAL A 846 -24.75 9.88 16.55
C VAL A 846 -24.06 11.17 16.99
N ASP A 847 -22.87 11.04 17.58
CA ASP A 847 -22.02 12.19 17.91
C ASP A 847 -21.51 12.88 16.63
N GLY A 848 -21.12 14.15 16.71
CA GLY A 848 -20.61 14.88 15.56
C GLY A 848 -19.83 16.14 15.93
N ARG A 849 -19.45 16.94 14.92
CA ARG A 849 -18.63 18.16 15.09
C ARG A 849 -17.28 17.90 15.80
N GLY A 850 -16.74 16.69 15.64
CA GLY A 850 -15.47 16.27 16.25
C GLY A 850 -15.59 15.85 17.72
N ALA A 851 -16.79 15.83 18.30
CA ALA A 851 -17.00 15.30 19.65
C ALA A 851 -16.50 13.85 19.72
N ASN A 852 -15.52 13.59 20.58
CA ASN A 852 -14.86 12.29 20.69
C ASN A 852 -14.36 11.74 19.33
N GLY A 853 -13.98 12.62 18.40
CA GLY A 853 -13.54 12.24 17.04
C GLY A 853 -14.65 11.87 16.06
N SER A 854 -15.93 11.91 16.46
CA SER A 854 -17.06 11.62 15.56
C SER A 854 -17.34 12.82 14.64
N THR A 855 -17.50 12.58 13.34
CA THR A 855 -17.83 13.66 12.38
C THR A 855 -19.33 13.95 12.35
N GLY A 856 -20.17 12.92 12.48
CA GLY A 856 -21.62 13.02 12.32
C GLY A 856 -22.06 12.76 10.88
N PHE A 857 -23.36 12.96 10.63
CA PHE A 857 -24.01 12.57 9.39
C PHE A 857 -24.78 13.70 8.70
N TYR A 858 -24.80 13.64 7.36
CA TYR A 858 -25.84 14.26 6.55
C TYR A 858 -27.18 13.53 6.78
N ILE A 859 -28.30 14.15 6.40
CA ILE A 859 -29.61 13.55 6.68
C ILE A 859 -29.80 12.25 5.89
N GLU A 860 -29.30 12.18 4.66
CA GLU A 860 -29.38 10.98 3.81
C GLU A 860 -28.49 9.85 4.36
N GLU A 861 -27.32 10.20 4.90
CA GLU A 861 -26.42 9.24 5.55
C GLU A 861 -27.05 8.64 6.81
N LEU A 862 -27.70 9.47 7.62
CA LEU A 862 -28.48 8.99 8.76
C LEU A 862 -29.62 8.08 8.30
N GLY A 863 -30.32 8.42 7.22
CA GLY A 863 -31.36 7.56 6.65
C GLY A 863 -30.84 6.19 6.18
N LEU A 864 -29.69 6.16 5.51
CA LEU A 864 -29.01 4.92 5.13
C LEU A 864 -28.58 4.13 6.37
N TYR A 865 -28.03 4.78 7.38
CA TYR A 865 -27.63 4.14 8.64
C TYR A 865 -28.82 3.55 9.39
N MET A 866 -29.92 4.30 9.52
CA MET A 866 -31.15 3.80 10.13
C MET A 866 -31.71 2.59 9.39
N LYS A 867 -31.68 2.61 8.04
CA LYS A 867 -32.07 1.45 7.22
C LYS A 867 -31.16 0.25 7.45
N GLU A 868 -29.84 0.46 7.50
CA GLU A 868 -28.84 -0.58 7.77
C GLU A 868 -29.05 -1.23 9.14
N LEU A 869 -29.44 -0.42 10.14
CA LEU A 869 -29.82 -0.91 11.46
C LEU A 869 -31.19 -1.61 11.50
N GLY A 870 -31.94 -1.63 10.40
CA GLY A 870 -33.22 -2.35 10.26
C GLY A 870 -34.48 -1.50 10.40
N ALA A 871 -34.40 -0.17 10.23
CA ALA A 871 -35.59 0.67 10.18
C ALA A 871 -36.51 0.30 8.99
N TYR A 872 -37.79 0.06 9.28
CA TYR A 872 -38.85 0.08 8.28
C TYR A 872 -39.42 1.49 8.11
N GLN A 873 -39.45 2.27 9.20
CA GLN A 873 -39.68 3.70 9.20
C GLN A 873 -38.62 4.40 10.06
N ALA A 874 -38.22 5.63 9.71
CA ALA A 874 -37.33 6.43 10.56
C ALA A 874 -37.56 7.94 10.38
N LEU A 875 -37.51 8.69 11.47
CA LEU A 875 -37.67 10.14 11.52
C LEU A 875 -36.46 10.75 12.23
N ASN A 876 -35.95 11.87 11.71
CA ASN A 876 -34.91 12.62 12.39
C ASN A 876 -35.52 13.55 13.46
N MET A 877 -34.97 13.49 14.67
CA MET A 877 -35.35 14.31 15.81
C MET A 877 -34.41 15.53 15.92
N ASP A 878 -34.54 16.34 16.98
CA ASP A 878 -33.60 17.44 17.19
C ASP A 878 -32.16 16.91 17.32
N GLY A 879 -31.22 17.60 16.68
CA GLY A 879 -29.85 17.15 16.57
C GLY A 879 -28.86 18.18 17.10
N GLY A 880 -27.65 18.16 16.55
CA GLY A 880 -26.59 19.09 16.97
C GLY A 880 -26.33 18.96 18.47
N GLY A 881 -26.27 20.10 19.17
CA GLY A 881 -26.00 20.13 20.60
C GLY A 881 -27.11 19.55 21.49
N SER A 882 -28.30 19.26 20.94
CA SER A 882 -29.37 18.58 21.66
C SER A 882 -29.14 17.07 21.76
N SER A 883 -28.36 16.49 20.83
CA SER A 883 -28.14 15.04 20.69
C SER A 883 -27.57 14.44 21.98
N THR A 884 -28.41 13.72 22.72
CA THR A 884 -28.07 13.14 24.02
C THR A 884 -28.76 11.80 24.18
N ALA A 885 -28.01 10.75 24.56
CA ALA A 885 -28.53 9.47 24.99
C ALA A 885 -28.20 9.25 26.48
N VAL A 886 -29.17 8.77 27.26
CA VAL A 886 -28.99 8.45 28.68
C VAL A 886 -29.46 7.04 29.01
N THR A 887 -28.83 6.42 30.00
CA THR A 887 -29.27 5.14 30.58
C THR A 887 -29.21 5.18 32.10
N LEU A 888 -30.08 4.43 32.76
CA LEU A 888 -30.06 4.29 34.22
C LEU A 888 -28.89 3.39 34.65
N ASN A 889 -28.04 3.86 35.56
CA ASN A 889 -27.10 3.00 36.27
C ASN A 889 -27.77 2.46 37.54
N GLU A 890 -28.13 1.17 37.55
CA GLU A 890 -28.81 0.57 38.71
C GLU A 890 -27.98 0.56 39.99
N GLY A 891 -26.65 0.59 39.88
CA GLY A 891 -25.75 0.59 41.03
C GLY A 891 -25.71 1.93 41.77
N THR A 892 -25.91 3.05 41.06
CA THR A 892 -25.90 4.40 41.64
C THR A 892 -27.29 5.02 41.75
N GLY A 893 -28.24 4.56 40.93
CA GLY A 893 -29.54 5.19 40.75
C GLY A 893 -29.48 6.49 39.94
N GLU A 894 -28.36 6.79 39.29
CA GLU A 894 -28.16 8.00 38.48
C GLU A 894 -28.30 7.70 36.98
N TYR A 895 -28.67 8.73 36.20
CA TYR A 895 -28.74 8.63 34.74
C TYR A 895 -27.42 9.05 34.12
N GLU A 896 -26.76 8.11 33.43
CA GLU A 896 -25.49 8.33 32.76
C GLU A 896 -25.71 8.75 31.32
N ILE A 897 -25.02 9.81 30.89
CA ILE A 897 -24.96 10.19 29.48
C ILE A 897 -24.00 9.24 28.75
N ARG A 898 -24.47 8.60 27.68
CA ARG A 898 -23.75 7.53 26.97
C ARG A 898 -23.02 7.99 25.70
N ASN A 899 -23.35 9.17 25.20
CA ASN A 899 -22.67 9.82 24.08
C ASN A 899 -21.79 10.99 24.57
N THR A 900 -21.17 11.74 23.66
CA THR A 900 -20.45 12.98 23.99
C THR A 900 -21.22 14.19 23.46
N PRO A 901 -22.16 14.77 24.23
CA PRO A 901 -22.88 15.96 23.81
C PRO A 901 -21.92 17.10 23.47
N ILE A 902 -22.24 17.89 22.44
CA ILE A 902 -21.43 19.04 22.05
C ILE A 902 -22.28 20.30 21.98
N ASN A 903 -22.15 21.15 23.00
CA ASN A 903 -22.91 22.37 23.12
C ASN A 903 -22.01 23.60 23.05
N LYS A 904 -22.56 24.75 22.66
CA LYS A 904 -21.81 26.01 22.62
C LYS A 904 -21.69 26.58 24.03
N VAL A 905 -20.45 26.77 24.49
CA VAL A 905 -20.11 27.54 25.70
C VAL A 905 -19.32 28.75 25.23
N ASP A 906 -19.81 29.96 25.56
CA ASP A 906 -19.23 31.23 25.09
C ASP A 906 -19.03 31.30 23.55
N GLY A 907 -19.93 30.67 22.80
CA GLY A 907 -19.93 30.62 21.34
C GLY A 907 -19.05 29.53 20.71
N VAL A 908 -18.34 28.74 21.52
CA VAL A 908 -17.43 27.67 21.08
C VAL A 908 -18.07 26.30 21.33
N ASP A 909 -18.08 25.45 20.30
CA ASP A 909 -18.52 24.05 20.45
C ASP A 909 -17.62 23.33 21.47
N THR A 910 -18.22 22.91 22.58
CA THR A 910 -17.54 22.34 23.75
C THR A 910 -18.07 20.92 24.00
N PRO A 911 -17.24 19.88 23.73
CA PRO A 911 -17.61 18.50 24.00
C PRO A 911 -17.84 18.22 25.50
N GLY A 912 -18.75 17.30 25.80
CA GLY A 912 -19.10 16.86 27.15
C GLY A 912 -20.09 17.76 27.89
N VAL A 913 -20.64 18.80 27.25
CA VAL A 913 -21.60 19.71 27.87
C VAL A 913 -23.01 19.39 27.37
N PRO A 914 -23.89 18.78 28.19
CA PRO A 914 -25.27 18.55 27.79
C PRO A 914 -26.04 19.86 27.64
N ARG A 915 -27.00 19.87 26.72
CA ARG A 915 -27.89 21.01 26.47
C ARG A 915 -29.25 20.77 27.13
N ASP A 916 -29.85 21.83 27.66
CA ASP A 916 -31.25 21.79 28.04
C ASP A 916 -32.13 21.72 26.79
N VAL A 917 -32.98 20.70 26.72
CA VAL A 917 -33.89 20.46 25.60
C VAL A 917 -35.33 20.70 26.04
N PHE A 918 -36.22 20.95 25.08
CA PHE A 918 -37.64 21.13 25.38
C PHE A 918 -38.30 19.83 25.81
N SER A 919 -38.02 18.73 25.10
CA SER A 919 -38.51 17.40 25.43
C SER A 919 -37.47 16.31 25.18
N SER A 920 -37.79 15.12 25.66
CA SER A 920 -37.09 13.86 25.46
C SER A 920 -38.07 12.76 25.04
N LEU A 921 -37.54 11.65 24.53
CA LEU A 921 -38.24 10.39 24.40
C LEU A 921 -37.64 9.45 25.44
N LEU A 922 -38.43 9.12 26.47
CA LEU A 922 -37.99 8.31 27.61
C LEU A 922 -38.59 6.91 27.52
N VAL A 923 -37.78 5.91 27.84
CA VAL A 923 -38.18 4.50 27.89
C VAL A 923 -38.40 4.12 29.34
N LEU A 924 -39.61 3.68 29.66
CA LEU A 924 -40.01 3.21 30.98
C LEU A 924 -40.22 1.72 30.99
N THR A 925 -39.95 1.13 32.15
CA THR A 925 -40.31 -0.26 32.45
C THR A 925 -40.98 -0.38 33.81
N ASP A 926 -41.94 -1.29 33.95
CA ASP A 926 -42.51 -1.66 35.25
C ASP A 926 -41.41 -2.02 36.28
N GLU A 927 -41.54 -1.50 37.49
CA GLU A 927 -40.76 -1.91 38.65
C GLU A 927 -41.26 -3.28 39.14
N ASN A 928 -40.38 -4.30 39.11
CA ASN A 928 -40.68 -5.63 39.65
C ASN A 928 -40.76 -5.66 41.19
#